data_AF-A0A1Y6BLB8-F1
#
_entry.id   AF-A0A1Y6BLB8-F1
#
_cell.length_a   1.000
_cell.length_b   1.000
_cell.length_c   1.000
_cell.angle_alpha   90.00
_cell.angle_beta   90.00
_cell.angle_gamma   90.00
#
_symmetry.space_group_name_H-M   'P 1'
#
loop_
_entity.id
_entity.type
_entity.pdbx_description
1 polymer ?
#
loop_
_entity_poly.entity_id
_entity_poly.type
_entity_poly.pdbx_seq_one_letter_code
_entity_poly.pdbx_strand_id
1 'polypeptide(L)'
;MFNTIVYDHFGGAYVFTQSSAPNSQTLSFSDITYARQFLRKLDIASAELEAMFPSLLDAPYSGPETFLDKLAHLLCQGRLKVAEYAAIERLKKAGSVTFRRGTGSPISILPAAAVASDGTAAAAKPTVSYQKAKAIIEELEMSDEQAQALVSELKIPAAAGQQASVVAAPPNAAPASVAPAKEQLAQAVADGQVVIEEQPRRPKASEKSSAEPANTAGTRRADKVAPEPAAAAVQQQAKEEEEPECKLTKLTVMCNHDGRKQEVTAATGTTLELDVVASETNKRGFEKIKATVDTSAPCGSHTQSSSSIFPAPEKTEKGSLENTYHLACKPIRNPFKVLWLHSIDPSRYNIKASSCDSFRPAAVNVNVFPKVSWSASVSYGLGSAESASGNPAKPYSFENKPAAFKGKVEYNYDEKKEDLALTYKREINQVLKKFDWVKNKLDYFLRKISDGKTPVQLEIAWPSFSLTYKAALEEDKAKPVVKSTHELAFAAAPLLGLKGTVDLFPIILKASKANPAAAPIVAILEAAMEGVGNDKSVASLQADISLKFSIGTAVNINFSAKGANGEDDKDVKSEQSLNLEFQLEGTVGAKGHIWVIKFEKSYKAGMKTGFVGKVVITRDEVGYYWYSRFLFNGLIVYFTKYEKLEKSVGENEDAADLFDDVPDDIENSSTTEWTWIEPDPDEEATDDTVTDPGTPQAQENNRHYLVRF
;
A
#
# COMPACT_ATOMS: atom_id res chain seq x y z
N MET A 1 -22.18 -7.62 -24.88
CA MET A 1 -22.28 -6.15 -24.97
C MET A 1 -20.90 -5.58 -24.72
N PHE A 2 -20.50 -4.62 -25.54
CA PHE A 2 -19.17 -4.00 -25.46
C PHE A 2 -19.24 -2.81 -24.49
N ASN A 3 -18.47 -2.85 -23.40
CA ASN A 3 -18.23 -1.73 -22.50
C ASN A 3 -16.73 -1.66 -22.25
N THR A 4 -16.04 -0.78 -22.98
CA THR A 4 -14.59 -0.56 -22.79
C THR A 4 -14.35 0.88 -22.37
N ILE A 5 -13.54 1.04 -21.33
CA ILE A 5 -13.08 2.33 -20.84
C ILE A 5 -11.81 2.69 -21.60
N VAL A 6 -11.77 3.88 -22.17
CA VAL A 6 -10.63 4.42 -22.93
C VAL A 6 -10.30 5.81 -22.42
N TYR A 7 -9.03 6.16 -22.36
CA TYR A 7 -8.57 7.47 -21.90
C TYR A 7 -8.17 8.35 -23.09
N ASP A 8 -8.35 9.66 -22.98
CA ASP A 8 -7.74 10.63 -23.89
C ASP A 8 -6.35 11.09 -23.40
N HIS A 9 -5.63 11.77 -24.29
CA HIS A 9 -4.30 12.32 -24.02
C HIS A 9 -4.25 13.31 -22.85
N PHE A 10 -5.40 13.81 -22.40
CA PHE A 10 -5.54 14.74 -21.27
C PHE A 10 -6.01 14.02 -19.99
N GLY A 11 -6.11 12.69 -20.00
CA GLY A 11 -6.54 11.88 -18.86
C GLY A 11 -8.05 11.77 -18.69
N GLY A 12 -8.86 12.27 -19.64
CA GLY A 12 -10.30 12.11 -19.65
C GLY A 12 -10.69 10.67 -19.97
N ALA A 13 -11.54 10.05 -19.16
CA ALA A 13 -11.98 8.67 -19.34
C ALA A 13 -13.36 8.59 -20.02
N TYR A 14 -13.52 7.71 -21.00
CA TYR A 14 -14.73 7.52 -21.80
C TYR A 14 -15.13 6.06 -21.88
N VAL A 15 -16.44 5.79 -21.88
CA VAL A 15 -17.01 4.45 -22.08
C VAL A 15 -17.61 4.37 -23.47
N PHE A 16 -17.17 3.37 -24.24
CA PHE A 16 -17.79 3.01 -25.51
C PHE A 16 -18.82 1.92 -25.29
N THR A 17 -20.06 2.15 -25.75
CA THR A 17 -21.13 1.15 -25.68
C THR A 17 -21.92 1.03 -26.98
N GLN A 18 -22.22 -0.21 -27.38
CA GLN A 18 -23.17 -0.51 -28.45
C GLN A 18 -24.64 -0.45 -27.97
N SER A 19 -24.86 -0.33 -26.66
CA SER A 19 -26.19 -0.33 -26.04
C SER A 19 -26.70 1.09 -25.75
N SER A 20 -27.92 1.22 -25.22
CA SER A 20 -28.53 2.50 -24.90
C SER A 20 -27.85 3.18 -23.69
N ALA A 21 -26.81 3.97 -23.94
CA ALA A 21 -26.38 4.98 -22.98
C ALA A 21 -27.47 6.06 -22.83
N PRO A 22 -27.66 6.63 -21.62
CA PRO A 22 -28.64 7.68 -21.39
C PRO A 22 -28.33 8.90 -22.25
N ASN A 23 -29.32 9.32 -23.06
CA ASN A 23 -29.13 10.31 -24.13
C ASN A 23 -28.60 11.67 -23.64
N SER A 24 -28.82 12.01 -22.37
CA SER A 24 -28.36 13.28 -21.77
C SER A 24 -26.88 13.31 -21.41
N GLN A 25 -26.17 12.17 -21.47
CA GLN A 25 -24.74 12.07 -21.12
C GLN A 25 -23.87 11.47 -22.22
N THR A 26 -24.43 11.31 -23.41
CA THR A 26 -23.70 10.82 -24.58
C THR A 26 -23.10 11.97 -25.36
N LEU A 27 -21.83 11.82 -25.76
CA LEU A 27 -21.23 12.64 -26.79
C LEU A 27 -21.85 12.26 -28.14
N SER A 28 -22.51 13.22 -28.77
CA SER A 28 -23.08 13.06 -30.12
C SER A 28 -22.09 13.58 -31.16
N PHE A 29 -21.86 12.79 -32.20
CA PHE A 29 -21.00 13.17 -33.31
C PHE A 29 -21.84 13.32 -34.57
N SER A 30 -22.10 14.55 -35.02
CA SER A 30 -22.81 14.77 -36.29
C SER A 30 -21.87 14.83 -37.50
N ASP A 31 -20.56 14.92 -37.25
CA ASP A 31 -19.52 15.12 -38.27
C ASP A 31 -18.40 14.09 -38.13
N ILE A 32 -18.07 13.44 -39.25
CA ILE A 32 -17.07 12.37 -39.29
C ILE A 32 -15.65 12.86 -39.01
N THR A 33 -15.33 14.10 -39.41
CA THR A 33 -14.03 14.73 -39.16
C THR A 33 -13.84 14.95 -37.67
N TYR A 34 -14.88 15.41 -36.98
CA TYR A 34 -14.86 15.61 -35.53
C TYR A 34 -14.77 14.27 -34.78
N ALA A 35 -15.53 13.26 -35.20
CA ALA A 35 -15.43 11.91 -34.65
C ALA A 35 -14.03 11.31 -34.83
N ARG A 36 -13.40 11.50 -36.00
CA ARG A 36 -12.03 11.04 -36.28
C ARG A 36 -11.00 11.76 -35.40
N GLN A 37 -11.13 13.08 -35.23
CA GLN A 37 -10.24 13.86 -34.37
C GLN A 37 -10.38 13.43 -32.90
N PHE A 38 -11.59 13.16 -32.44
CA PHE A 38 -11.83 12.62 -31.11
C PHE A 38 -11.13 11.27 -30.92
N LEU A 39 -11.35 10.32 -31.85
CA LEU A 39 -10.72 8.99 -31.80
C LEU A 39 -9.18 9.06 -31.82
N ARG A 40 -8.59 10.00 -32.57
CA ARG A 40 -7.13 10.20 -32.61
C ARG A 40 -6.54 10.80 -31.33
N LYS A 41 -7.37 11.46 -30.51
CA LYS A 41 -6.97 12.02 -29.22
C LYS A 41 -7.03 11.01 -28.08
N LEU A 42 -7.58 9.82 -28.34
CA LEU A 42 -7.58 8.72 -27.38
C LEU A 42 -6.17 8.16 -27.25
N ASP A 43 -5.71 8.00 -26.01
CA ASP A 43 -4.42 7.39 -25.68
C ASP A 43 -4.57 5.87 -25.65
N ILE A 44 -4.83 5.29 -26.81
CA ILE A 44 -5.06 3.86 -27.00
C ILE A 44 -4.24 3.37 -28.19
N ALA A 45 -3.57 2.22 -28.03
CA ALA A 45 -2.79 1.65 -29.12
C ALA A 45 -3.71 1.21 -30.26
N SER A 46 -3.28 1.43 -31.52
CA SER A 46 -4.07 1.03 -32.70
C SER A 46 -4.48 -0.45 -32.66
N ALA A 47 -3.61 -1.33 -32.16
CA ALA A 47 -3.90 -2.77 -32.02
C ALA A 47 -5.00 -3.08 -30.99
N GLU A 48 -5.12 -2.28 -29.91
CA GLU A 48 -6.19 -2.44 -28.92
C GLU A 48 -7.52 -1.96 -29.48
N LEU A 49 -7.50 -0.81 -30.16
CA LEU A 49 -8.60 -0.30 -30.96
C LEU A 49 -9.07 -1.33 -32.00
N GLU A 50 -8.15 -1.95 -32.74
CA GLU A 50 -8.42 -3.01 -33.70
C GLU A 50 -9.00 -4.27 -33.05
N ALA A 51 -8.56 -4.63 -31.84
CA ALA A 51 -9.11 -5.77 -31.09
C ALA A 51 -10.56 -5.55 -30.64
N MET A 52 -11.04 -4.30 -30.58
CA MET A 52 -12.45 -3.99 -30.32
C MET A 52 -13.35 -4.34 -31.51
N PHE A 53 -12.78 -4.44 -32.71
CA PHE A 53 -13.46 -4.48 -34.00
C PHE A 53 -14.17 -5.79 -34.38
N PRO A 54 -13.66 -7.00 -34.08
CA PRO A 54 -14.33 -8.26 -34.43
C PRO A 54 -15.72 -8.40 -33.80
N SER A 55 -16.01 -7.63 -32.76
CA SER A 55 -17.31 -7.60 -32.08
C SER A 55 -18.32 -6.60 -32.66
N LEU A 56 -17.92 -5.78 -33.63
CA LEU A 56 -18.67 -4.62 -34.14
C LEU A 56 -19.20 -4.78 -35.58
N LEU A 57 -18.63 -5.68 -36.40
CA LEU A 57 -18.93 -5.77 -37.84
C LEU A 57 -18.86 -7.21 -38.37
N ASP A 58 -19.81 -7.59 -39.22
CA ASP A 58 -19.86 -8.88 -39.92
C ASP A 58 -18.97 -8.97 -41.18
N ALA A 59 -18.18 -7.95 -41.51
CA ALA A 59 -17.43 -7.87 -42.77
C ALA A 59 -15.91 -7.68 -42.57
N PRO A 60 -15.06 -8.39 -43.35
CA PRO A 60 -13.61 -8.23 -43.30
C PRO A 60 -13.17 -6.84 -43.75
N TYR A 61 -12.01 -6.43 -43.29
CA TYR A 61 -11.55 -5.05 -43.40
C TYR A 61 -10.03 -4.98 -43.68
N SER A 62 -9.59 -4.01 -44.49
CA SER A 62 -8.25 -3.96 -45.08
C SER A 62 -7.54 -2.62 -44.85
N GLY A 63 -6.75 -2.48 -43.77
CA GLY A 63 -5.79 -1.39 -43.52
C GLY A 63 -5.95 -0.67 -42.17
N PRO A 64 -5.08 0.25 -41.73
CA PRO A 64 -5.26 1.00 -40.47
C PRO A 64 -6.01 2.35 -40.63
N GLU A 65 -5.91 3.03 -41.77
CA GLU A 65 -6.58 4.33 -41.96
C GLU A 65 -8.09 4.20 -42.16
N THR A 66 -8.54 3.16 -42.85
CA THR A 66 -9.97 2.91 -43.09
C THR A 66 -10.73 2.45 -41.81
N PHE A 67 -10.05 2.33 -40.66
CA PHE A 67 -10.56 1.72 -39.41
C PHE A 67 -11.07 2.82 -38.48
N LEU A 68 -10.25 3.84 -38.30
CA LEU A 68 -10.65 5.09 -37.65
C LEU A 68 -11.87 5.68 -38.35
N ASP A 69 -11.91 5.58 -39.68
CA ASP A 69 -13.03 6.07 -40.49
C ASP A 69 -14.32 5.27 -40.26
N LYS A 70 -14.22 3.95 -40.12
CA LYS A 70 -15.36 3.10 -39.79
C LYS A 70 -15.88 3.34 -38.38
N LEU A 71 -15.01 3.50 -37.38
CA LEU A 71 -15.43 3.86 -36.02
C LEU A 71 -16.07 5.25 -35.99
N ALA A 72 -15.50 6.22 -36.69
CA ALA A 72 -16.08 7.54 -36.83
C ALA A 72 -17.48 7.48 -37.47
N HIS A 73 -17.67 6.65 -38.50
CA HIS A 73 -18.99 6.40 -39.08
C HIS A 73 -19.97 5.76 -38.10
N LEU A 74 -19.54 4.78 -37.30
CA LEU A 74 -20.41 4.14 -36.29
C LEU A 74 -20.83 5.10 -35.18
N LEU A 75 -19.94 6.02 -34.77
CA LEU A 75 -20.25 7.12 -33.86
C LEU A 75 -21.27 8.08 -34.48
N CYS A 76 -21.07 8.48 -35.75
CA CYS A 76 -21.99 9.38 -36.43
C CYS A 76 -23.37 8.78 -36.71
N GLN A 77 -23.45 7.46 -36.91
CA GLN A 77 -24.71 6.73 -37.06
C GLN A 77 -25.42 6.47 -35.72
N GLY A 78 -24.80 6.83 -34.58
CA GLY A 78 -25.32 6.55 -33.24
C GLY A 78 -25.35 5.05 -32.88
N ARG A 79 -24.70 4.21 -33.69
CA ARG A 79 -24.57 2.74 -33.45
C ARG A 79 -23.52 2.43 -32.40
N LEU A 80 -22.57 3.35 -32.22
CA LEU A 80 -21.62 3.36 -31.12
C LEU A 80 -21.85 4.64 -30.33
N LYS A 81 -22.15 4.52 -29.04
CA LYS A 81 -22.33 5.65 -28.14
C LYS A 81 -21.10 5.81 -27.25
N VAL A 82 -20.72 7.06 -27.00
CA VAL A 82 -19.62 7.41 -26.10
C VAL A 82 -20.17 8.27 -24.99
N ALA A 83 -19.81 7.97 -23.76
CA ALA A 83 -20.16 8.77 -22.60
C ALA A 83 -18.92 8.97 -21.71
N GLU A 84 -18.86 10.10 -21.01
CA GLU A 84 -17.78 10.36 -20.06
C GLU A 84 -17.90 9.39 -18.87
N TYR A 85 -16.82 8.68 -18.53
CA TYR A 85 -16.82 7.67 -17.48
C TYR A 85 -17.17 8.28 -16.11
N ALA A 86 -16.68 9.47 -15.82
CA ALA A 86 -17.01 10.19 -14.58
C ALA A 86 -18.52 10.49 -14.47
N ALA A 87 -19.21 10.73 -15.59
CA ALA A 87 -20.65 10.96 -15.59
C ALA A 87 -21.43 9.66 -15.28
N ILE A 88 -20.96 8.52 -15.80
CA ILE A 88 -21.50 7.19 -15.49
C ILE A 88 -21.21 6.80 -14.03
N GLU A 89 -20.00 7.03 -13.53
CA GLU A 89 -19.63 6.80 -12.12
C GLU A 89 -20.45 7.64 -11.16
N ARG A 90 -20.73 8.91 -11.50
CA ARG A 90 -21.62 9.77 -10.71
C ARG A 90 -23.05 9.21 -10.67
N LEU A 91 -23.55 8.60 -11.75
CA LEU A 91 -24.86 7.93 -11.74
C LEU A 91 -24.85 6.65 -10.89
N LYS A 92 -23.75 5.91 -10.86
CA LYS A 92 -23.59 4.75 -9.96
C LYS A 92 -23.54 5.16 -8.49
N LYS A 93 -22.93 6.32 -8.19
CA LYS A 93 -22.78 6.86 -6.84
C LYS A 93 -23.99 7.65 -6.33
N ALA A 94 -24.88 8.12 -7.21
CA ALA A 94 -26.06 8.92 -6.86
C ALA A 94 -27.24 8.10 -6.28
N GLY A 95 -26.94 7.27 -5.28
CA GLY A 95 -27.93 6.79 -4.31
C GLY A 95 -28.70 5.53 -4.70
N SER A 96 -28.23 4.36 -4.28
CA SER A 96 -29.13 3.23 -4.05
C SER A 96 -29.88 3.45 -2.73
N VAL A 97 -31.08 4.02 -2.78
CA VAL A 97 -31.92 4.08 -1.58
C VAL A 97 -32.67 2.76 -1.45
N THR A 98 -32.40 2.03 -0.37
CA THR A 98 -32.99 0.72 -0.11
C THR A 98 -34.16 0.87 0.85
N PHE A 99 -35.35 0.55 0.36
CA PHE A 99 -36.58 0.50 1.12
C PHE A 99 -36.86 -0.94 1.57
N ARG A 100 -37.70 -1.14 2.58
CA ARG A 100 -38.20 -2.48 2.94
C ARG A 100 -39.67 -2.54 2.59
N ARG A 101 -40.05 -3.53 1.78
CA ARG A 101 -41.46 -3.88 1.58
C ARG A 101 -42.07 -4.35 2.90
N GLY A 102 -43.38 -4.20 3.10
CA GLY A 102 -44.08 -4.77 4.27
C GLY A 102 -43.85 -6.28 4.46
N THR A 103 -43.46 -7.00 3.39
CA THR A 103 -43.09 -8.43 3.39
C THR A 103 -41.65 -8.73 3.84
N GLY A 104 -40.82 -7.69 4.06
CA GLY A 104 -39.48 -7.78 4.64
C GLY A 104 -38.32 -8.01 3.67
N SER A 105 -38.53 -7.92 2.35
CA SER A 105 -37.46 -7.93 1.35
C SER A 105 -36.94 -6.50 1.11
N PRO A 106 -35.61 -6.28 1.04
CA PRO A 106 -35.06 -4.98 0.65
C PRO A 106 -35.31 -4.73 -0.84
N ILE A 107 -35.74 -3.51 -1.17
CA ILE A 107 -35.98 -3.04 -2.53
C ILE A 107 -35.12 -1.81 -2.76
N SER A 108 -34.30 -1.81 -3.80
CA SER A 108 -33.48 -0.67 -4.20
C SER A 108 -34.07 -0.02 -5.45
N ILE A 109 -34.17 1.31 -5.44
CA ILE A 109 -34.61 2.09 -6.61
C ILE A 109 -33.35 2.71 -7.23
N LEU A 110 -33.11 2.44 -8.52
CA LEU A 110 -31.89 2.83 -9.22
C LEU A 110 -32.22 3.49 -10.57
N PRO A 111 -31.38 4.40 -11.08
CA PRO A 111 -31.46 4.81 -12.48
C PRO A 111 -31.30 3.59 -13.39
N ALA A 112 -32.09 3.48 -14.45
CA ALA A 112 -32.01 2.35 -15.38
C ALA A 112 -30.60 2.15 -15.98
N ALA A 113 -29.85 3.24 -16.11
CA ALA A 113 -28.46 3.23 -16.58
C ALA A 113 -27.48 2.50 -15.64
N ALA A 114 -27.76 2.44 -14.34
CA ALA A 114 -26.89 1.79 -13.35
C ALA A 114 -26.98 0.25 -13.43
N VAL A 115 -28.14 -0.29 -13.78
CA VAL A 115 -28.37 -1.75 -13.85
C VAL A 115 -27.73 -2.38 -15.10
N ALA A 116 -27.52 -1.59 -16.16
CA ALA A 116 -26.96 -2.08 -17.43
C ALA A 116 -25.44 -2.36 -17.39
N SER A 117 -24.70 -1.89 -16.38
CA SER A 117 -23.24 -2.00 -16.34
C SER A 117 -22.69 -3.23 -15.62
N ASP A 118 -23.50 -3.94 -14.84
CA ASP A 118 -23.01 -4.97 -13.91
C ASP A 118 -23.08 -6.41 -14.45
N GLY A 119 -23.39 -6.58 -15.75
CA GLY A 119 -23.31 -7.88 -16.43
C GLY A 119 -24.35 -8.92 -16.02
N THR A 120 -25.07 -8.71 -14.91
CA THR A 120 -26.21 -9.51 -14.46
C THR A 120 -27.52 -9.03 -15.07
N ALA A 121 -27.64 -9.12 -16.40
CA ALA A 121 -28.89 -8.86 -17.10
C ALA A 121 -29.91 -10.02 -16.91
N ALA A 122 -30.15 -10.44 -15.68
CA ALA A 122 -31.25 -11.34 -15.34
C ALA A 122 -32.48 -10.49 -15.01
N ALA A 123 -33.28 -10.21 -16.04
CA ALA A 123 -34.70 -9.84 -15.97
C ALA A 123 -35.08 -8.48 -15.37
N ALA A 124 -34.45 -7.38 -15.78
CA ALA A 124 -35.17 -6.10 -15.78
C ALA A 124 -36.17 -6.11 -16.97
N LYS A 125 -37.42 -6.51 -16.74
CA LYS A 125 -38.50 -6.35 -17.75
C LYS A 125 -38.90 -4.87 -17.78
N PRO A 126 -38.59 -4.10 -18.84
CA PRO A 126 -39.05 -2.73 -18.93
C PRO A 126 -40.47 -2.78 -19.47
N THR A 127 -41.45 -2.66 -18.57
CA THR A 127 -42.82 -2.13 -18.77
C THR A 127 -43.73 -2.67 -17.67
N VAL A 128 -43.57 -2.14 -16.45
CA VAL A 128 -44.67 -2.16 -15.49
C VAL A 128 -45.60 -1.00 -15.89
N SER A 129 -46.86 -1.29 -16.18
CA SER A 129 -47.87 -0.22 -16.39
C SER A 129 -47.83 0.78 -15.24
N TYR A 130 -48.09 2.06 -15.48
CA TYR A 130 -48.13 3.11 -14.44
C TYR A 130 -48.87 2.66 -13.16
N GLN A 131 -50.01 1.98 -13.29
CA GLN A 131 -50.77 1.47 -12.13
C GLN A 131 -49.99 0.46 -11.27
N LYS A 132 -49.18 -0.40 -11.89
CA LYS A 132 -48.31 -1.36 -11.18
C LYS A 132 -47.11 -0.66 -10.56
N ALA A 133 -46.51 0.30 -11.26
CA ALA A 133 -45.44 1.12 -10.71
C ALA A 133 -45.93 1.92 -9.49
N LYS A 134 -47.09 2.55 -9.58
CA LYS A 134 -47.76 3.27 -8.49
C LYS A 134 -48.03 2.35 -7.30
N ALA A 135 -48.59 1.17 -7.51
CA ALA A 135 -48.83 0.20 -6.45
C ALA A 135 -47.53 -0.24 -5.73
N ILE A 136 -46.43 -0.44 -6.47
CA ILE A 136 -45.13 -0.78 -5.87
C ILE A 136 -44.59 0.39 -5.04
N ILE A 137 -44.63 1.62 -5.57
CA ILE A 137 -44.16 2.81 -4.85
C ILE A 137 -44.99 3.08 -3.58
N GLU A 138 -46.31 2.86 -3.63
CA GLU A 138 -47.19 2.96 -2.46
C GLU A 138 -46.87 1.90 -1.39
N GLU A 139 -46.51 0.68 -1.80
CA GLU A 139 -46.16 -0.41 -0.88
C GLU A 139 -44.81 -0.23 -0.17
N LEU A 140 -43.95 0.68 -0.66
CA LEU A 140 -42.69 1.02 0.01
C LEU A 140 -42.87 1.91 1.25
N GLU A 141 -44.10 2.37 1.53
CA GLU A 141 -44.45 3.24 2.67
C GLU A 141 -43.56 4.49 2.80
N MET A 142 -43.01 4.96 1.67
CA MET A 142 -42.12 6.11 1.62
C MET A 142 -42.88 7.39 1.97
N SER A 143 -42.30 8.28 2.79
CA SER A 143 -42.85 9.62 3.04
C SER A 143 -42.78 10.50 1.79
N ASP A 144 -43.59 11.57 1.72
CA ASP A 144 -43.57 12.47 0.56
C ASP A 144 -42.25 13.25 0.46
N GLU A 145 -41.62 13.55 1.61
CA GLU A 145 -40.29 14.15 1.67
C GLU A 145 -39.21 13.22 1.13
N GLN A 146 -39.26 11.93 1.48
CA GLN A 146 -38.34 10.92 0.93
C GLN A 146 -38.55 10.73 -0.57
N ALA A 147 -39.80 10.73 -1.03
CA ALA A 147 -40.12 10.65 -2.45
C ALA A 147 -39.56 11.87 -3.21
N GLN A 148 -39.70 13.07 -2.65
CA GLN A 148 -39.20 14.31 -3.25
C GLN A 148 -37.67 14.35 -3.26
N ALA A 149 -37.01 13.88 -2.19
CA ALA A 149 -35.55 13.75 -2.13
C ALA A 149 -35.05 12.79 -3.21
N LEU A 150 -35.70 11.63 -3.35
CA LEU A 150 -35.33 10.62 -4.34
C LEU A 150 -35.54 11.10 -5.79
N VAL A 151 -36.66 11.78 -6.07
CA VAL A 151 -36.91 12.43 -7.38
C VAL A 151 -35.81 13.45 -7.70
N SER A 152 -35.38 14.22 -6.71
CA SER A 152 -34.33 15.24 -6.86
C SER A 152 -32.95 14.62 -7.07
N GLU A 153 -32.62 13.57 -6.31
CA GLU A 153 -31.35 12.85 -6.38
C GLU A 153 -31.19 12.11 -7.72
N LEU A 154 -32.24 11.42 -8.15
CA LEU A 154 -32.30 10.72 -9.43
C LEU A 154 -32.47 11.68 -10.62
N LYS A 155 -32.65 12.98 -10.37
CA LYS A 155 -32.87 14.04 -11.37
C LYS A 155 -34.01 13.70 -12.34
N ILE A 156 -35.10 13.15 -11.82
CA ILE A 156 -36.28 12.82 -12.62
C ILE A 156 -36.90 14.15 -13.07
N PRO A 157 -37.05 14.38 -14.39
CA PRO A 157 -37.64 15.63 -14.87
C PRO A 157 -39.08 15.73 -14.37
N ALA A 158 -39.45 16.88 -13.81
CA ALA A 158 -40.84 17.15 -13.44
C ALA A 158 -41.71 16.90 -14.67
N ALA A 159 -42.71 16.02 -14.52
CA ALA A 159 -43.55 15.59 -15.62
C ALA A 159 -44.08 16.83 -16.37
N ALA A 160 -43.61 17.03 -17.60
CA ALA A 160 -44.16 18.05 -18.47
C ALA A 160 -45.60 17.64 -18.73
N GLY A 161 -46.54 18.26 -18.02
CA GLY A 161 -47.96 18.02 -18.19
C GLY A 161 -48.28 18.03 -19.68
N GLN A 162 -49.04 17.02 -20.11
CA GLN A 162 -49.62 16.90 -21.44
C GLN A 162 -49.96 18.28 -22.00
N GLN A 163 -49.28 18.66 -23.09
CA GLN A 163 -49.71 19.77 -23.93
C GLN A 163 -51.03 19.39 -24.61
N ALA A 164 -52.12 19.37 -23.84
CA ALA A 164 -53.44 19.53 -24.39
C ALA A 164 -53.59 21.01 -24.77
N SER A 165 -53.45 21.28 -26.08
CA SER A 165 -53.95 22.45 -26.82
C SER A 165 -54.25 23.70 -25.97
N VAL A 166 -53.31 24.65 -25.96
CA VAL A 166 -53.51 25.98 -25.39
C VAL A 166 -54.47 26.77 -26.29
N VAL A 167 -55.75 26.75 -25.94
CA VAL A 167 -56.58 27.95 -26.10
C VAL A 167 -56.21 28.87 -24.94
N ALA A 168 -55.82 30.11 -25.27
CA ALA A 168 -55.24 31.08 -24.35
C ALA A 168 -56.03 31.26 -23.05
N ALA A 169 -55.40 30.91 -21.92
CA ALA A 169 -55.88 31.25 -20.59
C ALA A 169 -55.29 32.60 -20.12
N PRO A 170 -55.99 33.36 -19.25
CA PRO A 170 -55.61 34.72 -18.88
C PRO A 170 -54.36 34.79 -17.99
N PRO A 171 -53.65 35.93 -17.96
CA PRO A 171 -52.32 36.09 -17.33
C PRO A 171 -52.28 36.02 -15.79
N ASN A 172 -53.34 35.54 -15.12
CA ASN A 172 -53.43 35.43 -13.66
C ASN A 172 -53.80 34.01 -13.15
N ALA A 173 -53.64 32.96 -13.97
CA ALA A 173 -53.83 31.60 -13.49
C ALA A 173 -52.67 31.17 -12.57
N ALA A 174 -53.01 30.65 -11.38
CA ALA A 174 -52.05 30.11 -10.42
C ALA A 174 -51.16 29.03 -11.07
N PRO A 175 -49.88 28.92 -10.69
CA PRO A 175 -48.96 27.94 -11.28
C PRO A 175 -49.55 26.52 -11.14
N ALA A 176 -49.55 25.77 -12.23
CA ALA A 176 -50.06 24.40 -12.27
C ALA A 176 -49.41 23.57 -11.16
N SER A 177 -50.22 22.90 -10.35
CA SER A 177 -49.72 22.10 -9.22
C SER A 177 -48.81 21.00 -9.75
N VAL A 178 -47.54 21.03 -9.35
CA VAL A 178 -46.57 19.98 -9.63
C VAL A 178 -47.13 18.65 -9.13
N ALA A 179 -47.13 17.62 -9.98
CA ALA A 179 -47.62 16.30 -9.60
C ALA A 179 -46.87 15.81 -8.34
N PRO A 180 -47.55 15.14 -7.38
CA PRO A 180 -46.91 14.62 -6.18
C PRO A 180 -45.69 13.75 -6.51
N ALA A 181 -44.62 13.85 -5.71
CA ALA A 181 -43.33 13.20 -5.98
C ALA A 181 -43.45 11.68 -6.23
N LYS A 182 -44.35 11.00 -5.51
CA LYS A 182 -44.64 9.57 -5.69
C LYS A 182 -45.22 9.26 -7.07
N GLU A 183 -46.04 10.13 -7.62
CA GLU A 183 -46.60 9.96 -8.97
C GLU A 183 -45.55 10.19 -10.04
N GLN A 184 -44.62 11.13 -9.83
CA GLN A 184 -43.48 11.33 -10.72
C GLN A 184 -42.55 10.11 -10.74
N LEU A 185 -42.28 9.53 -9.56
CA LEU A 185 -41.46 8.33 -9.43
C LEU A 185 -42.14 7.11 -10.08
N ALA A 186 -43.45 6.92 -9.85
CA ALA A 186 -44.22 5.87 -10.50
C ALA A 186 -44.23 6.00 -12.03
N GLN A 187 -44.34 7.23 -12.54
CA GLN A 187 -44.24 7.52 -13.97
C GLN A 187 -42.83 7.22 -14.52
N ALA A 188 -41.78 7.62 -13.81
CA ALA A 188 -40.39 7.34 -14.21
C ALA A 188 -40.06 5.85 -14.23
N VAL A 189 -40.63 5.06 -13.31
CA VAL A 189 -40.53 3.59 -13.30
C VAL A 189 -41.31 2.99 -14.48
N ALA A 190 -42.51 3.48 -14.76
CA ALA A 190 -43.32 3.03 -15.88
C ALA A 190 -42.67 3.33 -17.25
N ASP A 191 -42.01 4.48 -17.36
CA ASP A 191 -41.28 4.94 -18.54
C ASP A 191 -39.89 4.30 -18.67
N GLY A 192 -39.49 3.47 -17.69
CA GLY A 192 -38.21 2.76 -17.69
C GLY A 192 -36.99 3.65 -17.47
N GLN A 193 -37.18 4.85 -16.92
CA GLN A 193 -36.08 5.75 -16.52
C GLN A 193 -35.43 5.28 -15.21
N VAL A 194 -36.22 4.62 -14.37
CA VAL A 194 -35.84 4.10 -13.05
C VAL A 194 -36.22 2.62 -12.98
N VAL A 195 -35.35 1.81 -12.40
CA VAL A 195 -35.55 0.36 -12.21
C VAL A 195 -35.64 0.07 -10.72
N ILE A 196 -36.49 -0.90 -10.38
CA ILE A 196 -36.68 -1.39 -9.02
C ILE A 196 -36.04 -2.78 -8.93
N GLU A 197 -35.08 -2.94 -8.02
CA GLU A 197 -34.35 -4.19 -7.79
C GLU A 197 -34.74 -4.78 -6.42
N GLU A 198 -35.27 -6.01 -6.40
CA GLU A 198 -35.52 -6.75 -5.16
C GLU A 198 -34.28 -7.57 -4.78
N GLN A 199 -33.69 -7.30 -3.61
CA GLN A 199 -32.52 -8.04 -3.16
C GLN A 199 -32.91 -9.40 -2.55
N PRO A 200 -32.21 -10.50 -2.89
CA PRO A 200 -32.48 -11.81 -2.31
C PRO A 200 -32.20 -11.81 -0.80
N ARG A 201 -33.16 -12.36 -0.03
CA ARG A 201 -33.14 -12.39 1.43
C ARG A 201 -31.93 -13.20 1.94
N ARG A 202 -30.98 -12.56 2.62
CA ARG A 202 -29.96 -13.29 3.41
C ARG A 202 -30.58 -13.83 4.71
N PRO A 203 -30.35 -15.10 5.09
CA PRO A 203 -30.90 -15.66 6.33
C PRO A 203 -30.27 -14.98 7.56
N LYS A 204 -31.10 -14.61 8.55
CA LYS A 204 -30.66 -14.00 9.81
C LYS A 204 -29.91 -15.00 10.69
N ALA A 205 -28.74 -14.62 11.21
CA ALA A 205 -28.06 -15.32 12.29
C ALA A 205 -28.82 -15.11 13.61
N SER A 206 -29.06 -16.16 14.40
CA SER A 206 -29.73 -16.07 15.69
C SER A 206 -28.77 -15.58 16.77
N GLU A 207 -29.12 -14.48 17.44
CA GLU A 207 -28.46 -14.04 18.68
C GLU A 207 -28.71 -15.05 19.81
N LYS A 208 -27.64 -15.61 20.38
CA LYS A 208 -27.71 -16.45 21.59
C LYS A 208 -27.50 -15.59 22.83
N SER A 209 -28.55 -15.50 23.64
CA SER A 209 -28.57 -15.05 25.02
C SER A 209 -27.59 -15.85 25.89
N SER A 210 -26.79 -15.14 26.68
CA SER A 210 -25.92 -15.67 27.72
C SER A 210 -26.73 -16.20 28.91
N ALA A 211 -26.43 -17.43 29.34
CA ALA A 211 -26.74 -17.93 30.67
C ALA A 211 -25.69 -19.00 31.06
N GLU A 212 -24.93 -18.72 32.11
CA GLU A 212 -24.02 -19.66 32.78
C GLU A 212 -24.79 -20.84 33.42
N PRO A 213 -24.18 -22.03 33.52
CA PRO A 213 -24.59 -23.00 34.52
C PRO A 213 -23.51 -23.19 35.60
N ALA A 214 -23.95 -23.07 36.85
CA ALA A 214 -23.23 -23.47 38.04
C ALA A 214 -23.17 -25.00 38.16
N ASN A 215 -21.99 -25.50 38.51
CA ASN A 215 -21.72 -26.88 38.91
C ASN A 215 -22.49 -27.27 40.19
N THR A 216 -23.02 -28.49 40.24
CA THR A 216 -23.00 -29.27 41.49
C THR A 216 -23.06 -30.77 41.23
N ALA A 217 -22.02 -31.46 41.67
CA ALA A 217 -21.96 -32.91 41.81
C ALA A 217 -22.71 -33.34 43.08
N GLY A 218 -23.36 -34.51 43.04
CA GLY A 218 -24.03 -35.10 44.20
C GLY A 218 -24.36 -36.58 44.00
N THR A 219 -23.47 -37.43 44.48
CA THR A 219 -23.63 -38.88 44.68
C THR A 219 -24.72 -39.22 45.71
N ARG A 220 -25.51 -40.27 45.48
CA ARG A 220 -26.03 -41.17 46.54
C ARG A 220 -26.56 -42.50 46.01
N ARG A 221 -26.49 -43.49 46.90
CA ARG A 221 -26.48 -44.96 46.72
C ARG A 221 -27.60 -45.56 47.58
N ALA A 222 -28.05 -46.77 47.20
CA ALA A 222 -28.88 -47.76 47.94
C ALA A 222 -30.40 -47.44 48.02
N ASP A 223 -31.35 -48.38 47.91
CA ASP A 223 -31.33 -49.78 48.34
C ASP A 223 -32.29 -50.71 47.56
N LYS A 224 -32.05 -52.02 47.75
CA LYS A 224 -32.73 -53.23 47.25
C LYS A 224 -34.25 -53.30 47.45
N VAL A 225 -34.96 -54.10 46.63
CA VAL A 225 -35.69 -55.33 47.01
C VAL A 225 -36.02 -56.13 45.73
N ALA A 226 -35.69 -57.43 45.74
CA ALA A 226 -36.25 -58.46 44.84
C ALA A 226 -37.26 -59.31 45.62
N PRO A 227 -38.22 -59.97 44.95
CA PRO A 227 -38.05 -61.40 44.78
C PRO A 227 -38.50 -61.98 43.41
N GLU A 228 -37.70 -62.98 43.01
CA GLU A 228 -37.84 -64.24 42.24
C GLU A 228 -39.24 -64.83 41.87
N PRO A 229 -39.32 -65.89 41.02
CA PRO A 229 -39.59 -65.77 39.59
C PRO A 229 -40.81 -66.60 39.13
N ALA A 230 -41.33 -66.32 37.93
CA ALA A 230 -42.20 -67.25 37.21
C ALA A 230 -41.74 -67.40 35.77
N ALA A 231 -41.35 -68.63 35.44
CA ALA A 231 -40.94 -69.06 34.12
C ALA A 231 -42.10 -68.97 33.12
N ALA A 232 -41.88 -68.30 31.98
CA ALA A 232 -42.69 -68.52 30.79
C ALA A 232 -41.89 -68.18 29.52
N ALA A 233 -41.78 -69.19 28.67
CA ALA A 233 -41.65 -69.14 27.22
C ALA A 233 -40.54 -68.26 26.61
N VAL A 234 -39.46 -68.94 26.23
CA VAL A 234 -38.53 -68.53 25.18
C VAL A 234 -39.32 -68.24 23.89
N GLN A 235 -39.50 -66.96 23.57
CA GLN A 235 -39.57 -66.50 22.19
C GLN A 235 -38.21 -65.88 21.87
N GLN A 236 -37.41 -66.58 21.06
CA GLN A 236 -36.34 -65.95 20.29
C GLN A 236 -37.02 -64.99 19.30
N GLN A 237 -37.29 -63.75 19.74
CA GLN A 237 -37.34 -62.66 18.80
C GLN A 237 -35.92 -62.55 18.24
N ALA A 238 -35.78 -62.86 16.96
CA ALA A 238 -34.67 -62.37 16.18
C ALA A 238 -34.61 -60.86 16.43
N LYS A 239 -33.63 -60.44 17.24
CA LYS A 239 -33.23 -59.05 17.30
C LYS A 239 -32.74 -58.78 15.89
N GLU A 240 -33.58 -58.16 15.06
CA GLU A 240 -33.11 -57.51 13.84
C GLU A 240 -31.93 -56.67 14.30
N GLU A 241 -30.72 -57.13 13.99
CA GLU A 241 -29.55 -56.27 14.00
C GLU A 241 -29.87 -55.20 12.96
N GLU A 242 -30.46 -54.08 13.40
CA GLU A 242 -30.51 -52.86 12.62
C GLU A 242 -29.09 -52.64 12.11
N GLU A 243 -28.90 -52.75 10.79
CA GLU A 243 -27.61 -52.47 10.17
C GLU A 243 -27.14 -51.12 10.69
N PRO A 244 -25.92 -51.02 11.23
CA PRO A 244 -25.47 -49.79 11.87
C PRO A 244 -25.51 -48.66 10.83
N GLU A 245 -26.41 -47.70 11.05
CA GLU A 245 -26.59 -46.57 10.15
C GLU A 245 -25.25 -45.82 10.01
N CYS A 246 -24.80 -45.66 8.77
CA CYS A 246 -23.58 -44.93 8.46
C CYS A 246 -23.78 -43.43 8.71
N LYS A 247 -23.38 -42.98 9.90
CA LYS A 247 -23.47 -41.58 10.34
C LYS A 247 -22.10 -40.92 10.30
N LEU A 248 -22.02 -39.78 9.61
CA LEU A 248 -20.83 -38.93 9.61
C LEU A 248 -20.64 -38.33 11.01
N THR A 249 -19.49 -38.60 11.63
CA THR A 249 -19.14 -38.00 12.92
C THR A 249 -18.22 -36.78 12.74
N LYS A 250 -17.28 -36.85 11.79
CA LYS A 250 -16.30 -35.80 11.56
C LYS A 250 -15.78 -35.80 10.12
N LEU A 251 -15.58 -34.61 9.56
CA LEU A 251 -14.82 -34.38 8.34
C LEU A 251 -13.56 -33.57 8.71
N THR A 252 -12.39 -34.09 8.39
CA THR A 252 -11.11 -33.40 8.56
C THR A 252 -10.53 -33.08 7.18
N VAL A 253 -10.28 -31.81 6.90
CA VAL A 253 -9.59 -31.35 5.69
C VAL A 253 -8.26 -30.74 6.08
N MET A 254 -7.15 -31.29 5.59
CA MET A 254 -5.80 -30.99 6.07
C MET A 254 -4.81 -30.78 4.92
N CYS A 255 -3.93 -29.80 5.07
CA CYS A 255 -2.78 -29.55 4.21
C CYS A 255 -1.68 -30.59 4.46
N ASN A 256 -1.06 -31.09 3.40
CA ASN A 256 -0.07 -32.16 3.53
C ASN A 256 1.32 -31.70 3.98
N HIS A 257 1.68 -30.41 3.77
CA HIS A 257 3.04 -29.90 4.05
C HIS A 257 3.24 -29.31 5.44
N ASP A 258 2.19 -28.79 6.08
CA ASP A 258 2.31 -28.07 7.36
C ASP A 258 1.34 -28.56 8.44
N GLY A 259 0.45 -29.50 8.11
CA GLY A 259 -0.51 -30.08 9.05
C GLY A 259 -1.66 -29.16 9.47
N ARG A 260 -1.81 -27.98 8.86
CA ARG A 260 -2.98 -27.12 9.07
C ARG A 260 -4.24 -27.87 8.65
N LYS A 261 -5.29 -27.79 9.46
CA LYS A 261 -6.54 -28.53 9.24
C LYS A 261 -7.77 -27.79 9.69
N GLN A 262 -8.88 -28.12 9.05
CA GLN A 262 -10.22 -27.78 9.48
C GLN A 262 -10.99 -29.05 9.83
N GLU A 263 -11.74 -28.99 10.93
CA GLU A 263 -12.52 -30.11 11.43
C GLU A 263 -13.99 -29.71 11.52
N VAL A 264 -14.82 -30.40 10.75
CA VAL A 264 -16.27 -30.18 10.72
C VAL A 264 -16.93 -31.34 11.45
N THR A 265 -17.78 -31.02 12.42
CA THR A 265 -18.56 -31.97 13.22
C THR A 265 -20.03 -31.56 13.21
N ALA A 266 -20.92 -32.37 13.80
CA ALA A 266 -22.34 -32.02 13.93
C ALA A 266 -22.59 -30.71 14.69
N ALA A 267 -21.64 -30.25 15.52
CA ALA A 267 -21.73 -28.98 16.23
C ALA A 267 -21.32 -27.77 15.36
N THR A 268 -20.67 -28.00 14.22
CA THR A 268 -20.18 -26.94 13.34
C THR A 268 -21.36 -26.34 12.56
N GLY A 269 -21.76 -25.11 12.90
CA GLY A 269 -22.93 -24.45 12.31
C GLY A 269 -22.69 -23.77 10.96
N THR A 270 -21.44 -23.65 10.51
CA THR A 270 -21.04 -22.90 9.31
C THR A 270 -19.98 -23.64 8.50
N THR A 271 -19.91 -23.39 7.19
CA THR A 271 -18.81 -23.88 6.35
C THR A 271 -17.51 -23.22 6.82
N LEU A 272 -16.48 -24.02 7.10
CA LEU A 272 -15.16 -23.52 7.49
C LEU A 272 -14.30 -23.24 6.26
N GLU A 273 -13.33 -22.35 6.39
CA GLU A 273 -12.40 -21.97 5.32
C GLU A 273 -10.96 -22.41 5.65
N LEU A 274 -10.25 -22.88 4.63
CA LEU A 274 -8.85 -23.25 4.69
C LEU A 274 -8.12 -22.58 3.53
N ASP A 275 -7.34 -21.55 3.82
CA ASP A 275 -6.57 -20.84 2.81
C ASP A 275 -5.17 -21.44 2.69
N VAL A 276 -4.73 -21.66 1.45
CA VAL A 276 -3.43 -22.30 1.15
C VAL A 276 -2.73 -21.62 -0.02
N VAL A 277 -1.41 -21.72 -0.08
CA VAL A 277 -0.57 -21.20 -1.16
C VAL A 277 -0.03 -22.37 -1.99
N ALA A 278 -0.29 -22.37 -3.29
CA ALA A 278 0.04 -23.47 -4.20
C ALA A 278 0.70 -23.00 -5.50
N SER A 279 1.40 -23.94 -6.13
CA SER A 279 1.95 -23.82 -7.48
C SER A 279 0.89 -24.04 -8.56
N GLU A 280 1.07 -23.40 -9.71
CA GLU A 280 0.19 -23.57 -10.88
C GLU A 280 0.44 -24.91 -11.61
N THR A 281 1.66 -25.45 -11.54
CA THR A 281 2.07 -26.57 -12.38
C THR A 281 2.48 -27.82 -11.60
N ASN A 282 2.09 -28.99 -12.12
CA ASN A 282 2.43 -30.31 -11.57
C ASN A 282 3.95 -30.53 -11.40
N LYS A 283 4.78 -29.89 -12.24
CA LYS A 283 6.25 -30.00 -12.17
C LYS A 283 6.83 -29.50 -10.84
N ARG A 284 6.08 -28.68 -10.11
CA ARG A 284 6.52 -28.01 -8.87
C ARG A 284 5.68 -28.39 -7.65
N GLY A 285 4.75 -29.33 -7.83
CA GLY A 285 3.88 -29.87 -6.80
C GLY A 285 2.59 -29.07 -6.67
N PHE A 286 1.48 -29.65 -7.11
CA PHE A 286 0.16 -29.16 -6.70
C PHE A 286 0.02 -29.23 -5.18
N GLU A 287 -0.79 -28.34 -4.63
CA GLU A 287 -1.11 -28.42 -3.22
C GLU A 287 -1.94 -29.67 -2.95
N LYS A 288 -1.50 -30.46 -1.96
CA LYS A 288 -2.12 -31.74 -1.64
C LYS A 288 -3.00 -31.56 -0.41
N ILE A 289 -4.31 -31.60 -0.62
CA ILE A 289 -5.30 -31.51 0.44
C ILE A 289 -5.86 -32.90 0.72
N LYS A 290 -5.66 -33.36 1.94
CA LYS A 290 -6.17 -34.64 2.44
C LYS A 290 -7.50 -34.42 3.15
N ALA A 291 -8.53 -35.11 2.67
CA ALA A 291 -9.88 -35.10 3.26
C ALA A 291 -10.19 -36.47 3.86
N THR A 292 -10.26 -36.53 5.18
CA THR A 292 -10.55 -37.74 5.96
C THR A 292 -11.94 -37.65 6.57
N VAL A 293 -12.71 -38.74 6.47
CA VAL A 293 -14.06 -38.84 7.01
C VAL A 293 -14.10 -39.91 8.09
N ASP A 294 -14.56 -39.54 9.28
CA ASP A 294 -14.83 -40.45 10.37
C ASP A 294 -16.34 -40.77 10.41
N THR A 295 -16.68 -42.05 10.54
CA THR A 295 -18.07 -42.53 10.59
C THR A 295 -18.25 -43.53 11.73
N SER A 296 -19.49 -43.67 12.23
CA SER A 296 -19.85 -44.67 13.24
C SER A 296 -19.71 -46.11 12.72
N ALA A 297 -20.05 -46.33 11.45
CA ALA A 297 -19.86 -47.58 10.71
C ALA A 297 -19.85 -47.27 9.20
N PRO A 298 -18.76 -47.56 8.46
CA PRO A 298 -18.71 -47.28 7.02
C PRO A 298 -19.61 -48.25 6.25
N CYS A 299 -20.54 -47.75 5.43
CA CYS A 299 -21.36 -48.61 4.57
C CYS A 299 -20.65 -48.91 3.24
N GLY A 300 -21.13 -49.90 2.47
CA GLY A 300 -20.51 -50.33 1.22
C GLY A 300 -20.35 -49.21 0.17
N SER A 301 -21.21 -48.19 0.20
CA SER A 301 -21.12 -47.02 -0.70
C SER A 301 -19.95 -46.07 -0.40
N HIS A 302 -19.34 -46.17 0.79
CA HIS A 302 -18.18 -45.37 1.20
C HIS A 302 -16.83 -45.94 0.80
N THR A 303 -16.78 -47.24 0.48
CA THR A 303 -15.53 -47.91 0.08
C THR A 303 -14.90 -47.34 -1.20
N GLN A 304 -15.66 -46.54 -1.99
CA GLN A 304 -15.21 -45.98 -3.27
C GLN A 304 -14.74 -44.51 -3.21
N SER A 305 -15.23 -43.70 -2.25
CA SER A 305 -14.82 -42.30 -2.09
C SER A 305 -15.40 -41.71 -0.80
N SER A 306 -14.53 -41.22 0.09
CA SER A 306 -14.95 -40.62 1.37
C SER A 306 -15.58 -39.22 1.24
N SER A 307 -15.22 -38.50 0.18
CA SER A 307 -15.58 -37.09 -0.03
C SER A 307 -15.71 -36.75 -1.51
N SER A 308 -16.28 -35.57 -1.80
CA SER A 308 -16.36 -34.99 -3.14
C SER A 308 -15.88 -33.54 -3.11
N ILE A 309 -15.46 -33.01 -4.25
CA ILE A 309 -14.89 -31.66 -4.37
C ILE A 309 -15.44 -30.95 -5.62
N PHE A 310 -15.73 -29.66 -5.51
CA PHE A 310 -16.14 -28.81 -6.63
C PHE A 310 -15.45 -27.44 -6.58
N PRO A 311 -14.90 -26.92 -7.69
CA PRO A 311 -14.78 -27.55 -9.01
C PRO A 311 -13.86 -28.78 -8.98
N ALA A 312 -13.81 -29.52 -10.08
CA ALA A 312 -12.96 -30.72 -10.17
C ALA A 312 -11.48 -30.34 -9.96
N PRO A 313 -10.72 -31.11 -9.17
CA PRO A 313 -9.30 -30.89 -8.95
C PRO A 313 -8.50 -31.43 -10.13
N GLU A 314 -7.21 -31.09 -10.20
CA GLU A 314 -6.31 -31.59 -11.24
C GLU A 314 -6.11 -33.11 -11.13
N LYS A 315 -6.05 -33.61 -9.90
CA LYS A 315 -5.93 -35.05 -9.61
C LYS A 315 -6.63 -35.39 -8.30
N THR A 316 -7.24 -36.57 -8.24
CA THR A 316 -7.77 -37.15 -7.01
C THR A 316 -7.18 -38.54 -6.79
N GLU A 317 -6.60 -38.77 -5.62
CA GLU A 317 -6.18 -40.08 -5.14
C GLU A 317 -7.25 -40.57 -4.15
N LYS A 318 -8.03 -41.57 -4.57
CA LYS A 318 -9.17 -42.07 -3.80
C LYS A 318 -8.77 -43.14 -2.80
N GLY A 319 -9.40 -43.12 -1.64
CA GLY A 319 -9.28 -44.13 -0.60
C GLY A 319 -10.61 -44.37 0.11
N SER A 320 -10.66 -45.43 0.92
CA SER A 320 -11.89 -45.93 1.57
C SER A 320 -12.52 -44.93 2.55
N LEU A 321 -11.70 -44.13 3.25
CA LEU A 321 -12.15 -43.09 4.20
C LEU A 321 -11.37 -41.79 4.06
N GLU A 322 -10.55 -41.71 3.01
CA GLU A 322 -9.63 -40.62 2.79
C GLU A 322 -9.48 -40.39 1.30
N ASN A 323 -9.56 -39.13 0.88
CA ASN A 323 -9.19 -38.72 -0.46
C ASN A 323 -8.08 -37.67 -0.38
N THR A 324 -7.09 -37.75 -1.27
CA THR A 324 -6.10 -36.68 -1.45
C THR A 324 -6.38 -35.96 -2.77
N TYR A 325 -6.64 -34.66 -2.69
CA TYR A 325 -6.91 -33.77 -3.82
C TYR A 325 -5.68 -32.94 -4.15
N HIS A 326 -5.34 -32.86 -5.43
CA HIS A 326 -4.26 -32.03 -5.95
C HIS A 326 -4.89 -30.77 -6.55
N LEU A 327 -4.71 -29.64 -5.87
CA LEU A 327 -5.36 -28.38 -6.20
C LEU A 327 -4.39 -27.41 -6.87
N ALA A 328 -4.91 -26.63 -7.82
CA ALA A 328 -4.14 -25.62 -8.55
C ALA A 328 -4.71 -24.22 -8.33
N CYS A 329 -3.82 -23.23 -8.31
CA CYS A 329 -4.20 -21.82 -8.30
C CYS A 329 -4.50 -21.33 -9.73
N LYS A 330 -5.14 -20.16 -9.85
CA LYS A 330 -5.31 -19.48 -11.15
C LYS A 330 -3.97 -18.89 -11.63
N PRO A 331 -3.63 -19.03 -12.91
CA PRO A 331 -2.42 -18.42 -13.48
C PRO A 331 -2.42 -16.91 -13.36
N ILE A 332 -1.28 -16.34 -12.95
CA ILE A 332 -1.04 -14.90 -13.06
C ILE A 332 -0.43 -14.60 -14.43
N ARG A 333 -1.27 -14.05 -15.33
CA ARG A 333 -0.85 -13.68 -16.69
C ARG A 333 -0.16 -12.31 -16.78
N ASN A 334 -0.45 -11.42 -15.84
CA ASN A 334 0.15 -10.09 -15.79
C ASN A 334 0.65 -9.82 -14.36
N PRO A 335 1.97 -9.86 -14.14
CA PRO A 335 2.53 -9.68 -12.81
C PRO A 335 2.19 -8.28 -12.23
N PHE A 336 2.13 -7.23 -13.05
CA PHE A 336 1.85 -5.89 -12.55
C PHE A 336 0.42 -5.70 -12.01
N LYS A 337 -0.56 -6.51 -12.46
CA LYS A 337 -1.92 -6.49 -11.89
C LYS A 337 -1.97 -7.00 -10.45
N VAL A 338 -0.95 -7.75 -10.04
CA VAL A 338 -0.82 -8.35 -8.71
C VAL A 338 0.32 -7.74 -7.90
N LEU A 339 0.76 -6.53 -8.26
CA LEU A 339 1.72 -5.78 -7.45
C LEU A 339 1.18 -5.54 -6.04
N TRP A 340 -0.14 -5.31 -5.94
CA TRP A 340 -0.91 -5.25 -4.71
C TRP A 340 -1.58 -6.61 -4.48
N LEU A 341 -1.06 -7.42 -3.56
CA LEU A 341 -1.45 -8.84 -3.43
C LEU A 341 -2.93 -9.05 -3.05
N HIS A 342 -3.56 -8.06 -2.42
CA HIS A 342 -4.99 -8.05 -2.09
C HIS A 342 -5.92 -8.19 -3.31
N SER A 343 -5.41 -7.93 -4.54
CA SER A 343 -6.18 -8.07 -5.77
C SER A 343 -6.22 -9.51 -6.32
N ILE A 344 -5.54 -10.46 -5.68
CA ILE A 344 -5.47 -11.85 -6.14
C ILE A 344 -6.67 -12.64 -5.64
N ASP A 345 -7.55 -13.01 -6.56
CA ASP A 345 -8.64 -13.94 -6.27
C ASP A 345 -8.14 -15.39 -6.17
N PRO A 346 -8.44 -16.12 -5.07
CA PRO A 346 -8.07 -17.52 -4.96
C PRO A 346 -8.89 -18.39 -5.92
N SER A 347 -8.34 -19.57 -6.26
CA SER A 347 -9.16 -20.68 -6.74
C SER A 347 -9.94 -21.26 -5.56
N ARG A 348 -11.27 -21.21 -5.61
CA ARG A 348 -12.12 -21.70 -4.52
C ARG A 348 -12.59 -23.12 -4.82
N TYR A 349 -12.31 -24.03 -3.91
CA TYR A 349 -12.79 -25.41 -3.93
C TYR A 349 -13.68 -25.67 -2.72
N ASN A 350 -14.71 -26.48 -2.89
CA ASN A 350 -15.58 -26.88 -1.80
C ASN A 350 -15.53 -28.41 -1.67
N ILE A 351 -14.95 -28.88 -0.56
CA ILE A 351 -14.84 -30.31 -0.24
C ILE A 351 -16.01 -30.67 0.66
N LYS A 352 -16.80 -31.67 0.27
CA LYS A 352 -17.95 -32.18 1.01
C LYS A 352 -17.74 -33.64 1.39
N ALA A 353 -18.13 -34.00 2.60
CA ALA A 353 -18.18 -35.40 2.99
C ALA A 353 -19.27 -36.14 2.19
N SER A 354 -18.98 -37.37 1.78
CA SER A 354 -19.97 -38.27 1.21
C SER A 354 -20.53 -39.11 2.38
N SER A 355 -21.78 -38.95 2.80
CA SER A 355 -22.46 -39.85 3.77
C SER A 355 -23.96 -39.98 3.53
N CYS A 356 -24.51 -41.14 3.91
CA CYS A 356 -25.94 -41.44 3.82
C CYS A 356 -26.74 -40.56 4.80
N ASP A 357 -26.19 -40.37 6.00
CA ASP A 357 -26.66 -39.40 6.99
C ASP A 357 -25.52 -38.41 7.30
N SER A 358 -25.75 -37.13 7.00
CA SER A 358 -24.78 -36.04 7.17
C SER A 358 -25.40 -34.89 7.95
N PHE A 359 -24.64 -34.31 8.88
CA PHE A 359 -24.97 -33.00 9.41
C PHE A 359 -24.71 -31.92 8.34
N ARG A 360 -25.46 -30.82 8.40
CA ARG A 360 -25.26 -29.67 7.49
C ARG A 360 -24.75 -28.47 8.28
N PRO A 361 -23.67 -27.79 7.83
CA PRO A 361 -22.84 -28.09 6.66
C PRO A 361 -21.73 -29.11 6.94
N ALA A 362 -21.62 -30.17 6.13
CA ALA A 362 -20.48 -31.10 6.13
C ALA A 362 -19.48 -30.75 5.01
N ALA A 363 -18.97 -29.52 5.04
CA ALA A 363 -18.11 -29.01 3.98
C ALA A 363 -17.03 -28.05 4.49
N VAL A 364 -15.91 -28.00 3.76
CA VAL A 364 -14.83 -27.01 3.94
C VAL A 364 -14.58 -26.33 2.59
N ASN A 365 -14.49 -25.01 2.60
CA ASN A 365 -14.00 -24.23 1.47
C ASN A 365 -12.47 -24.18 1.54
N VAL A 366 -11.80 -24.60 0.49
CA VAL A 366 -10.35 -24.46 0.34
C VAL A 366 -10.08 -23.35 -0.67
N ASN A 367 -9.44 -22.28 -0.22
CA ASN A 367 -9.05 -21.16 -1.07
C ASN A 367 -7.57 -21.30 -1.42
N VAL A 368 -7.28 -21.53 -2.70
CA VAL A 368 -5.93 -21.81 -3.19
C VAL A 368 -5.36 -20.57 -3.88
N PHE A 369 -4.42 -19.92 -3.20
CA PHE A 369 -3.70 -18.74 -3.68
C PHE A 369 -2.42 -19.15 -4.42
N PRO A 370 -1.95 -18.36 -5.39
CA PRO A 370 -0.68 -18.60 -6.06
C PRO A 370 0.52 -18.24 -5.15
N LYS A 371 1.61 -19.00 -5.26
CA LYS A 371 2.89 -18.67 -4.61
C LYS A 371 3.57 -17.49 -5.31
N VAL A 372 3.38 -16.30 -4.75
CA VAL A 372 3.86 -15.03 -5.30
C VAL A 372 4.67 -14.26 -4.29
N SER A 373 5.80 -13.71 -4.72
CA SER A 373 6.45 -12.61 -4.02
C SER A 373 7.06 -11.57 -4.95
N TRP A 374 7.05 -10.33 -4.48
CA TRP A 374 7.65 -9.16 -5.11
C TRP A 374 8.83 -8.69 -4.28
N SER A 375 9.90 -8.28 -4.94
CA SER A 375 11.02 -7.57 -4.34
C SER A 375 11.54 -6.53 -5.33
N ALA A 376 11.13 -5.28 -5.16
CA ALA A 376 11.70 -4.15 -5.86
C ALA A 376 12.68 -3.42 -4.93
N SER A 377 13.88 -3.13 -5.40
CA SER A 377 14.83 -2.26 -4.75
C SER A 377 15.36 -1.29 -5.79
N VAL A 378 15.02 -0.02 -5.61
CA VAL A 378 15.46 1.08 -6.45
C VAL A 378 16.30 1.99 -5.59
N SER A 379 17.53 2.24 -5.99
CA SER A 379 18.39 3.24 -5.38
C SER A 379 18.91 4.21 -6.43
N TYR A 380 18.93 5.48 -6.04
CA TYR A 380 19.34 6.57 -6.90
C TYR A 380 20.17 7.56 -6.11
N GLY A 381 21.44 7.69 -6.48
CA GLY A 381 22.32 8.72 -5.96
C GLY A 381 22.52 9.83 -6.99
N LEU A 382 22.33 11.08 -6.57
CA LEU A 382 22.58 12.28 -7.39
C LEU A 382 24.09 12.62 -7.55
N GLY A 383 24.95 11.78 -6.96
CA GLY A 383 26.41 11.93 -6.91
C GLY A 383 26.85 12.86 -5.77
N SER A 384 27.88 12.48 -5.01
CA SER A 384 28.49 13.40 -4.03
C SER A 384 29.45 14.35 -4.74
N ALA A 385 29.44 15.62 -4.32
CA ALA A 385 30.54 16.52 -4.59
C ALA A 385 31.50 16.40 -3.40
N GLU A 386 32.55 15.59 -3.53
CA GLU A 386 33.64 15.60 -2.56
C GLU A 386 34.57 16.77 -2.87
N SER A 387 34.96 17.52 -1.84
CA SER A 387 36.05 18.48 -1.96
C SER A 387 37.33 17.69 -2.26
N ALA A 388 37.99 17.93 -3.40
CA ALA A 388 39.22 17.20 -3.71
C ALA A 388 40.26 17.46 -2.60
N SER A 389 40.58 16.41 -1.86
CA SER A 389 41.60 16.48 -0.82
C SER A 389 42.95 16.77 -1.49
N GLY A 390 43.56 17.91 -1.16
CA GLY A 390 45.01 18.05 -1.29
C GLY A 390 45.57 19.24 -2.05
N ASN A 391 44.80 20.29 -2.41
CA ASN A 391 45.45 21.51 -2.90
C ASN A 391 44.67 22.81 -2.57
N PRO A 392 45.15 23.66 -1.63
CA PRO A 392 44.47 24.90 -1.22
C PRO A 392 44.39 25.96 -2.34
N ALA A 393 45.10 25.76 -3.46
CA ALA A 393 45.19 26.72 -4.56
C ALA A 393 43.97 26.74 -5.51
N LYS A 394 43.02 25.81 -5.38
CA LYS A 394 41.74 25.86 -6.11
C LYS A 394 40.59 25.85 -5.10
N PRO A 395 40.02 27.01 -4.74
CA PRO A 395 38.91 27.10 -3.79
C PRO A 395 37.61 26.42 -4.27
N TYR A 396 37.63 25.86 -5.49
CA TYR A 396 36.52 25.15 -6.11
C TYR A 396 37.08 24.04 -7.03
N SER A 397 37.08 22.79 -6.58
CA SER A 397 37.23 21.65 -7.48
C SER A 397 36.08 20.68 -7.24
N PHE A 398 35.22 20.58 -8.25
CA PHE A 398 33.99 19.80 -8.22
C PHE A 398 34.23 18.52 -9.00
N GLU A 399 34.31 17.38 -8.32
CA GLU A 399 34.31 16.10 -9.02
C GLU A 399 32.85 15.65 -9.21
N ASN A 400 32.34 15.82 -10.42
CA ASN A 400 30.94 15.53 -10.73
C ASN A 400 30.77 14.00 -10.88
N LYS A 401 30.54 13.29 -9.78
CA LYS A 401 30.16 11.87 -9.86
C LYS A 401 28.83 11.78 -10.62
N PRO A 402 28.74 11.02 -11.72
CA PRO A 402 27.52 10.92 -12.51
C PRO A 402 26.43 10.28 -11.65
N ALA A 403 25.20 10.77 -11.84
CA ALA A 403 24.05 10.17 -11.18
C ALA A 403 23.95 8.69 -11.56
N ALA A 404 23.81 7.82 -10.55
CA ALA A 404 23.83 6.38 -10.73
C ALA A 404 22.50 5.78 -10.27
N PHE A 405 21.81 5.14 -11.21
CA PHE A 405 20.66 4.29 -10.91
C PHE A 405 21.13 2.86 -10.68
N LYS A 406 20.75 2.29 -9.54
CA LYS A 406 20.85 0.86 -9.27
C LYS A 406 19.46 0.36 -8.89
N GLY A 407 18.84 -0.37 -9.79
CA GLY A 407 17.51 -0.90 -9.59
C GLY A 407 17.47 -2.40 -9.87
N LYS A 408 16.68 -3.10 -9.07
CA LYS A 408 16.36 -4.51 -9.20
C LYS A 408 14.87 -4.67 -8.96
N VAL A 409 14.14 -5.25 -9.89
CA VAL A 409 12.70 -5.51 -9.73
C VAL A 409 12.51 -6.99 -9.97
N GLU A 410 12.43 -7.74 -8.88
CA GLU A 410 12.32 -9.18 -8.91
C GLU A 410 10.87 -9.57 -8.65
N TYR A 411 10.30 -10.30 -9.61
CA TYR A 411 9.05 -10.99 -9.44
C TYR A 411 9.35 -12.47 -9.29
N ASN A 412 8.90 -13.07 -8.19
CA ASN A 412 8.99 -14.49 -7.97
C ASN A 412 7.59 -15.10 -8.05
N TYR A 413 7.37 -15.89 -9.08
CA TYR A 413 6.13 -16.62 -9.28
C TYR A 413 6.44 -18.09 -9.38
N ASP A 414 5.87 -18.88 -8.49
CA ASP A 414 6.05 -20.33 -8.53
C ASP A 414 7.54 -20.71 -8.56
N GLU A 415 8.37 -20.05 -7.74
CA GLU A 415 9.83 -20.24 -7.66
C GLU A 415 10.62 -19.86 -8.92
N LYS A 416 9.94 -19.31 -9.94
CA LYS A 416 10.57 -18.71 -11.10
C LYS A 416 10.81 -17.24 -10.82
N LYS A 417 12.08 -16.85 -10.92
CA LYS A 417 12.52 -15.48 -10.72
C LYS A 417 12.65 -14.76 -12.05
N GLU A 418 11.93 -13.64 -12.20
CA GLU A 418 12.02 -12.76 -13.36
C GLU A 418 12.51 -11.38 -12.92
N ASP A 419 13.53 -10.86 -13.60
CA ASP A 419 14.04 -9.50 -13.37
C ASP A 419 13.43 -8.53 -14.39
N LEU A 420 12.57 -7.65 -13.90
CA LEU A 420 11.82 -6.66 -14.68
C LEU A 420 12.52 -5.29 -14.71
N ALA A 421 13.68 -5.14 -14.06
CA ALA A 421 14.36 -3.85 -13.93
C ALA A 421 14.81 -3.25 -15.27
N LEU A 422 15.19 -4.10 -16.23
CA LEU A 422 15.70 -3.66 -17.53
C LEU A 422 14.63 -2.96 -18.38
N THR A 423 13.36 -3.36 -18.24
CA THR A 423 12.23 -2.82 -19.02
C THR A 423 11.99 -1.33 -18.72
N TYR A 424 12.19 -0.91 -17.47
CA TYR A 424 11.85 0.44 -16.98
C TYR A 424 13.04 1.39 -16.90
N LYS A 425 14.26 0.91 -17.20
CA LYS A 425 15.49 1.71 -17.18
C LYS A 425 15.33 3.01 -18.00
N ARG A 426 14.62 2.97 -19.12
CA ARG A 426 14.39 4.12 -20.00
C ARG A 426 13.53 5.21 -19.37
N GLU A 427 12.41 4.83 -18.75
CA GLU A 427 11.46 5.77 -18.12
C GLU A 427 12.06 6.38 -16.85
N ILE A 428 12.76 5.57 -16.06
CA ILE A 428 13.50 6.05 -14.91
C ILE A 428 14.55 7.08 -15.36
N ASN A 429 15.37 6.77 -16.37
CA ASN A 429 16.35 7.70 -16.93
C ASN A 429 15.75 9.04 -17.39
N GLN A 430 14.51 9.07 -17.88
CA GLN A 430 13.84 10.32 -18.25
C GLN A 430 13.50 11.19 -17.03
N VAL A 431 13.05 10.58 -15.94
CA VAL A 431 12.84 11.28 -14.66
C VAL A 431 14.17 11.80 -14.12
N LEU A 432 15.24 11.00 -14.22
CA LEU A 432 16.57 11.38 -13.74
C LEU A 432 17.14 12.61 -14.46
N LYS A 433 16.94 12.72 -15.79
CA LYS A 433 17.35 13.90 -16.55
C LYS A 433 16.68 15.20 -16.07
N LYS A 434 15.50 15.14 -15.45
CA LYS A 434 14.85 16.31 -14.87
C LYS A 434 15.54 16.77 -13.58
N PHE A 435 16.10 15.84 -12.80
CA PHE A 435 16.86 16.17 -11.60
C PHE A 435 18.22 16.81 -11.91
N ASP A 436 18.86 16.44 -13.02
CA ASP A 436 20.10 17.10 -13.46
C ASP A 436 19.91 18.61 -13.69
N TRP A 437 18.72 19.03 -14.15
CA TRP A 437 18.40 20.46 -14.29
C TRP A 437 18.31 21.19 -12.96
N VAL A 438 17.71 20.57 -11.93
CA VAL A 438 17.65 21.11 -10.57
C VAL A 438 19.05 21.22 -9.98
N LYS A 439 19.86 20.17 -10.15
CA LYS A 439 21.28 20.14 -9.76
C LYS A 439 22.05 21.32 -10.35
N ASN A 440 21.97 21.50 -11.67
CA ASN A 440 22.63 22.60 -12.38
C ASN A 440 22.21 24.00 -11.89
N LYS A 441 20.93 24.19 -11.52
CA LYS A 441 20.45 25.48 -11.00
C LYS A 441 20.97 25.78 -9.60
N LEU A 442 20.99 24.79 -8.72
CA LEU A 442 21.54 24.97 -7.38
C LEU A 442 23.05 25.23 -7.48
N ASP A 443 23.78 24.44 -8.28
CA ASP A 443 25.22 24.61 -8.51
C ASP A 443 25.55 26.04 -8.99
N TYR A 444 24.74 26.60 -9.89
CA TYR A 444 24.88 27.99 -10.33
C TYR A 444 24.67 29.00 -9.19
N PHE A 445 23.65 28.80 -8.36
CA PHE A 445 23.38 29.66 -7.20
C PHE A 445 24.53 29.63 -6.19
N LEU A 446 25.08 28.45 -5.93
CA LEU A 446 26.16 28.24 -4.97
C LEU A 446 27.48 28.82 -5.45
N ARG A 447 27.81 28.65 -6.73
CA ARG A 447 28.95 29.33 -7.36
C ARG A 447 28.87 30.84 -7.19
N LYS A 448 27.67 31.41 -7.34
CA LYS A 448 27.46 32.85 -7.16
C LYS A 448 27.71 33.32 -5.72
N ILE A 449 27.50 32.45 -4.72
CA ILE A 449 27.83 32.74 -3.32
C ILE A 449 29.33 32.59 -3.06
N SER A 450 30.00 31.62 -3.71
CA SER A 450 31.44 31.39 -3.53
C SER A 450 32.35 32.34 -4.32
N ASP A 451 31.90 32.86 -5.46
CA ASP A 451 32.71 33.70 -6.37
C ASP A 451 33.06 35.10 -5.80
N GLY A 452 32.61 35.42 -4.58
CA GLY A 452 32.73 36.74 -3.98
C GLY A 452 33.70 36.86 -2.80
N LYS A 453 35.02 36.89 -3.04
CA LYS A 453 36.07 37.40 -2.10
C LYS A 453 36.17 36.79 -0.68
N THR A 454 35.31 35.88 -0.27
CA THR A 454 35.32 35.27 1.07
C THR A 454 35.88 33.84 1.04
N PRO A 455 36.76 33.46 2.00
CA PRO A 455 37.40 32.15 2.05
C PRO A 455 36.44 31.07 2.62
N VAL A 456 35.32 30.86 1.94
CA VAL A 456 34.32 29.85 2.30
C VAL A 456 34.46 28.66 1.35
N GLN A 457 34.89 27.53 1.87
CA GLN A 457 34.78 26.24 1.21
C GLN A 457 33.41 25.67 1.52
N LEU A 458 32.65 25.26 0.50
CA LEU A 458 31.30 24.75 0.68
C LEU A 458 31.16 23.43 -0.09
N GLU A 459 30.86 22.36 0.64
CA GLU A 459 30.66 21.01 0.16
C GLU A 459 29.18 20.65 0.31
N ILE A 460 28.58 20.11 -0.75
CA ILE A 460 27.17 19.72 -0.76
C ILE A 460 27.05 18.24 -0.99
N ALA A 461 26.42 17.59 -0.04
CA ALA A 461 26.00 16.21 -0.17
C ALA A 461 24.60 16.20 -0.79
N TRP A 462 24.54 15.78 -2.04
CA TRP A 462 23.28 15.58 -2.77
C TRP A 462 22.52 14.36 -2.25
N PRO A 463 21.19 14.34 -2.44
CA PRO A 463 20.41 13.25 -1.93
C PRO A 463 20.74 11.91 -2.58
N SER A 464 20.67 10.87 -1.75
CA SER A 464 20.63 9.49 -2.21
C SER A 464 19.32 8.88 -1.73
N PHE A 465 18.48 8.49 -2.68
CA PHE A 465 17.20 7.85 -2.41
C PHE A 465 17.32 6.33 -2.53
N SER A 466 16.66 5.61 -1.66
CA SER A 466 16.41 4.18 -1.78
C SER A 466 14.94 3.91 -1.53
N LEU A 467 14.34 3.07 -2.35
CA LEU A 467 12.97 2.59 -2.23
C LEU A 467 13.05 1.07 -2.34
N THR A 468 12.64 0.39 -1.29
CA THR A 468 12.52 -1.06 -1.24
C THR A 468 11.06 -1.39 -1.03
N TYR A 469 10.52 -2.23 -1.90
CA TYR A 469 9.18 -2.78 -1.77
C TYR A 469 9.29 -4.29 -1.79
N LYS A 470 8.75 -4.95 -0.77
CA LYS A 470 8.56 -6.39 -0.75
C LYS A 470 7.11 -6.71 -0.47
N ALA A 471 6.61 -7.72 -1.15
CA ALA A 471 5.30 -8.26 -0.82
C ALA A 471 5.29 -9.77 -1.02
N ALA A 472 4.63 -10.52 -0.15
CA ALA A 472 4.47 -11.96 -0.33
C ALA A 472 3.10 -12.44 0.16
N LEU A 473 2.60 -13.52 -0.46
CA LEU A 473 1.53 -14.32 0.12
C LEU A 473 2.16 -15.46 0.92
N GLU A 474 1.87 -15.50 2.21
CA GLU A 474 2.43 -16.45 3.16
C GLU A 474 1.32 -17.11 3.97
N GLU A 475 1.44 -18.39 4.24
CA GLU A 475 0.48 -19.11 5.08
C GLU A 475 0.76 -18.80 6.56
N ASP A 476 -0.27 -18.43 7.32
CA ASP A 476 -0.14 -18.31 8.77
C ASP A 476 -0.05 -19.70 9.38
N LYS A 477 1.07 -20.06 10.01
CA LYS A 477 1.24 -21.39 10.61
C LYS A 477 0.28 -21.65 11.78
N ALA A 478 -0.21 -20.60 12.44
CA ALA A 478 -1.09 -20.70 13.60
C ALA A 478 -2.58 -20.73 13.23
N LYS A 479 -2.93 -20.25 12.04
CA LYS A 479 -4.33 -20.07 11.61
C LYS A 479 -4.54 -20.63 10.19
N PRO A 480 -5.73 -21.16 9.85
CA PRO A 480 -6.01 -21.71 8.52
C PRO A 480 -6.25 -20.61 7.47
N VAL A 481 -5.46 -19.54 7.50
CA VAL A 481 -5.58 -18.34 6.63
C VAL A 481 -4.26 -18.04 5.92
N VAL A 482 -4.35 -17.37 4.77
CA VAL A 482 -3.19 -16.84 4.03
C VAL A 482 -3.09 -15.35 4.31
N LYS A 483 -1.88 -14.90 4.62
CA LYS A 483 -1.54 -13.51 4.88
C LYS A 483 -0.83 -12.89 3.69
N SER A 484 -1.23 -11.68 3.35
CA SER A 484 -0.44 -10.75 2.54
C SER A 484 0.51 -9.97 3.45
N THR A 485 1.80 -10.04 3.14
CA THR A 485 2.82 -9.18 3.76
C THR A 485 3.20 -8.08 2.78
N HIS A 486 3.36 -6.86 3.29
CA HIS A 486 3.79 -5.68 2.55
C HIS A 486 4.86 -4.96 3.37
N GLU A 487 6.04 -4.79 2.79
CA GLU A 487 7.12 -3.98 3.36
C GLU A 487 7.49 -2.91 2.33
N LEU A 488 7.35 -1.65 2.70
CA LEU A 488 7.75 -0.51 1.92
C LEU A 488 8.74 0.30 2.75
N ALA A 489 10.01 0.30 2.37
CA ALA A 489 11.05 1.10 2.99
C ALA A 489 11.54 2.15 2.00
N PHE A 490 11.38 3.42 2.32
CA PHE A 490 11.95 4.54 1.60
C PHE A 490 12.99 5.22 2.49
N ALA A 491 14.20 5.44 2.00
CA ALA A 491 15.20 6.24 2.70
C ALA A 491 15.81 7.28 1.76
N ALA A 492 16.11 8.45 2.30
CA ALA A 492 16.83 9.52 1.64
C ALA A 492 17.92 10.04 2.59
N ALA A 493 19.17 9.61 2.38
CA ALA A 493 20.27 9.91 3.28
C ALA A 493 21.55 10.30 2.52
N PRO A 494 22.00 11.57 2.61
CA PRO A 494 21.23 12.71 3.13
C PRO A 494 20.03 13.02 2.20
N LEU A 495 19.06 13.80 2.68
CA LEU A 495 18.05 14.48 1.85
C LEU A 495 18.67 15.74 1.23
N LEU A 496 19.42 16.48 2.03
CA LEU A 496 20.34 17.53 1.62
C LEU A 496 21.39 17.68 2.73
N GLY A 497 22.66 17.59 2.39
CA GLY A 497 23.76 17.90 3.29
C GLY A 497 24.49 19.14 2.82
N LEU A 498 24.71 20.08 3.72
CA LEU A 498 25.54 21.27 3.49
C LEU A 498 26.67 21.25 4.50
N LYS A 499 27.91 21.14 4.05
CA LYS A 499 29.08 21.35 4.89
C LYS A 499 29.79 22.59 4.39
N GLY A 500 30.21 23.47 5.27
CA GLY A 500 31.07 24.58 4.89
C GLY A 500 32.19 24.76 5.89
N THR A 501 33.35 25.13 5.38
CA THR A 501 34.51 25.52 6.18
C THR A 501 34.85 26.95 5.83
N VAL A 502 34.84 27.83 6.81
CA VAL A 502 35.30 29.21 6.69
C VAL A 502 36.65 29.28 7.36
N ASP A 503 37.68 29.64 6.59
CA ASP A 503 38.96 30.02 7.19
C ASP A 503 38.79 31.40 7.84
N LEU A 504 38.78 31.42 9.16
CA LEU A 504 38.61 32.65 9.92
C LEU A 504 39.93 33.40 10.08
N PHE A 505 41.07 32.78 9.79
CA PHE A 505 42.39 33.37 10.01
C PHE A 505 42.55 34.71 9.29
N PRO A 506 42.21 34.86 7.99
CA PRO A 506 42.31 36.14 7.29
C PRO A 506 41.35 37.21 7.85
N ILE A 507 40.18 36.78 8.35
CA ILE A 507 39.15 37.66 8.91
C ILE A 507 39.61 38.20 10.26
N ILE A 508 40.10 37.33 11.14
CA ILE A 508 40.66 37.68 12.45
C ILE A 508 41.89 38.56 12.26
N LEU A 509 42.77 38.23 11.32
CA LEU A 509 43.95 39.03 11.01
C LEU A 509 43.56 40.45 10.54
N LYS A 510 42.58 40.57 9.64
CA LYS A 510 42.09 41.86 9.15
C LYS A 510 41.41 42.69 10.24
N ALA A 511 40.59 42.06 11.09
CA ALA A 511 39.94 42.73 12.22
C ALA A 511 40.97 43.20 13.27
N SER A 512 41.98 42.38 13.54
CA SER A 512 43.07 42.72 14.46
C SER A 512 43.93 43.86 13.90
N LYS A 513 44.23 43.88 12.59
CA LYS A 513 44.93 44.99 11.91
C LYS A 513 44.20 46.33 12.01
N ALA A 514 42.87 46.32 12.13
CA ALA A 514 42.06 47.52 12.26
C ALA A 514 42.14 48.14 13.68
N ASN A 515 42.69 47.43 14.67
CA ASN A 515 42.84 47.92 16.03
C ASN A 515 44.33 48.11 16.40
N PRO A 516 44.81 49.35 16.62
CA PRO A 516 46.21 49.62 16.98
C PRO A 516 46.69 48.87 18.23
N ALA A 517 45.79 48.60 19.17
CA ALA A 517 46.10 47.86 20.41
C ALA A 517 46.37 46.37 20.17
N ALA A 518 45.99 45.83 19.00
CA ALA A 518 46.23 44.45 18.63
C ALA A 518 47.50 44.24 17.80
N ALA A 519 48.32 45.27 17.57
CA ALA A 519 49.55 45.18 16.76
C ALA A 519 50.51 44.02 17.14
N PRO A 520 50.74 43.69 18.43
CA PRO A 520 51.57 42.53 18.80
C PRO A 520 50.92 41.19 18.39
N ILE A 521 49.59 41.11 18.51
CA ILE A 521 48.81 39.92 18.13
C ILE A 521 48.81 39.76 16.60
N VAL A 522 48.69 40.86 15.87
CA VAL A 522 48.79 40.90 14.40
C VAL A 522 50.15 40.38 13.95
N ALA A 523 51.26 40.83 14.53
CA ALA A 523 52.60 40.38 14.16
C ALA A 523 52.80 38.86 14.40
N ILE A 524 52.25 38.33 15.50
CA ILE A 524 52.29 36.89 15.80
C ILE A 524 51.42 36.10 14.81
N LEU A 525 50.21 36.60 14.49
CA LEU A 525 49.33 35.96 13.52
C LEU A 525 49.92 36.01 12.10
N GLU A 526 50.54 37.11 11.67
CA GLU A 526 51.25 37.20 10.39
C GLU A 526 52.40 36.21 10.30
N ALA A 527 53.24 36.12 11.33
CA ALA A 527 54.35 35.16 11.39
C ALA A 527 53.86 33.70 11.39
N ALA A 528 52.72 33.42 12.02
CA ALA A 528 52.10 32.09 12.01
C ALA A 528 51.43 31.75 10.66
N MET A 529 51.02 32.76 9.88
CA MET A 529 50.43 32.61 8.55
C MET A 529 51.48 32.44 7.46
N GLU A 530 52.60 33.16 7.55
CA GLU A 530 53.74 33.04 6.62
C GLU A 530 54.48 31.71 6.81
N GLY A 531 54.34 31.08 7.98
CA GLY A 531 55.07 29.88 8.37
C GLY A 531 56.52 30.21 8.67
N VAL A 532 57.00 29.89 9.88
CA VAL A 532 58.42 30.06 10.20
C VAL A 532 59.17 28.84 9.68
N GLY A 533 59.68 28.91 8.44
CA GLY A 533 60.41 27.83 7.77
C GLY A 533 59.59 27.07 6.72
N ASN A 534 60.26 26.44 5.74
CA ASN A 534 59.60 25.57 4.74
C ASN A 534 59.73 24.08 5.11
N ASP A 535 59.03 23.18 4.41
CA ASP A 535 59.10 21.72 4.61
C ASP A 535 60.53 21.13 4.50
N LYS A 536 61.48 21.88 3.93
CA LYS A 536 62.90 21.53 3.79
C LYS A 536 63.82 22.20 4.81
N SER A 537 63.28 23.03 5.70
CA SER A 537 64.04 23.77 6.70
C SER A 537 64.12 22.98 8.01
N VAL A 538 65.08 23.32 8.87
CA VAL A 538 65.35 22.59 10.13
C VAL A 538 64.19 22.71 11.11
N ALA A 539 63.33 23.74 10.97
CA ALA A 539 62.10 23.84 11.72
C ALA A 539 60.99 24.51 10.90
N SER A 540 59.76 24.01 10.97
CA SER A 540 58.57 24.71 10.50
C SER A 540 57.52 24.87 11.60
N LEU A 541 56.71 25.92 11.51
CA LEU A 541 55.51 26.10 12.33
C LEU A 541 54.42 26.76 11.48
N GLN A 542 53.26 26.11 11.39
CA GLN A 542 52.08 26.56 10.68
C GLN A 542 50.87 26.50 11.62
N ALA A 543 50.12 27.60 11.72
CA ALA A 543 48.86 27.64 12.47
C ALA A 543 47.66 27.62 11.52
N ASP A 544 46.57 26.97 11.94
CA ASP A 544 45.29 26.89 11.22
C ASP A 544 44.16 27.25 12.18
N ILE A 545 43.28 28.18 11.77
CA ILE A 545 42.04 28.51 12.48
C ILE A 545 40.88 28.38 11.49
N SER A 546 40.09 27.32 11.64
CA SER A 546 38.94 27.05 10.77
C SER A 546 37.65 26.94 11.56
N LEU A 547 36.57 27.47 10.99
CA LEU A 547 35.20 27.27 11.46
C LEU A 547 34.49 26.36 10.46
N LYS A 548 34.09 25.18 10.91
CA LYS A 548 33.32 24.20 10.14
C LYS A 548 31.87 24.27 10.59
N PHE A 549 30.95 24.35 9.65
CA PHE A 549 29.54 24.11 9.90
C PHE A 549 29.09 22.93 9.05
N SER A 550 28.24 22.07 9.59
CA SER A 550 27.59 21.00 8.87
C SER A 550 26.11 20.95 9.21
N ILE A 551 25.28 20.88 8.17
CA ILE A 551 23.86 20.66 8.24
C ILE A 551 23.60 19.36 7.49
N GLY A 552 23.17 18.33 8.20
CA GLY A 552 22.80 17.05 7.64
C GLY A 552 21.31 16.85 7.79
N THR A 553 20.60 16.59 6.70
CA THR A 553 19.19 16.18 6.78
C THR A 553 19.09 14.76 6.24
N ALA A 554 18.35 13.88 6.90
CA ALA A 554 18.09 12.52 6.45
C ALA A 554 16.63 12.16 6.70
N VAL A 555 16.02 11.44 5.76
CA VAL A 555 14.66 10.93 5.89
C VAL A 555 14.69 9.42 5.78
N ASN A 556 13.98 8.73 6.66
CA ASN A 556 13.77 7.29 6.61
C ASN A 556 12.28 7.02 6.86
N ILE A 557 11.63 6.27 5.99
CA ILE A 557 10.21 5.93 6.01
C ILE A 557 10.15 4.42 5.92
N ASN A 558 9.83 3.74 7.01
CA ASN A 558 9.62 2.30 7.00
C ASN A 558 8.15 2.02 7.26
N PHE A 559 7.51 1.34 6.32
CA PHE A 559 6.15 0.87 6.43
C PHE A 559 6.15 -0.65 6.33
N SER A 560 5.57 -1.32 7.31
CA SER A 560 5.33 -2.75 7.26
C SER A 560 3.88 -3.01 7.64
N ALA A 561 3.14 -3.67 6.76
CA ALA A 561 1.80 -4.15 7.02
C ALA A 561 1.75 -5.65 6.75
N LYS A 562 0.96 -6.35 7.56
CA LYS A 562 0.65 -7.76 7.40
C LYS A 562 -0.84 -7.90 7.59
N GLY A 563 -1.50 -8.75 6.82
CA GLY A 563 -2.94 -8.89 6.89
C GLY A 563 -3.42 -10.20 6.28
N ALA A 564 -4.60 -10.68 6.67
CA ALA A 564 -5.24 -11.83 6.06
C ALA A 564 -6.50 -11.38 5.31
N ASN A 565 -6.75 -11.93 4.11
CA ASN A 565 -8.00 -11.74 3.38
C ASN A 565 -8.45 -10.28 3.18
N GLY A 566 -7.50 -9.36 3.00
CA GLY A 566 -7.77 -7.93 2.81
C GLY A 566 -7.97 -7.14 4.11
N GLU A 567 -7.81 -7.77 5.28
CA GLU A 567 -7.77 -7.11 6.58
C GLU A 567 -6.34 -7.13 7.14
N ASP A 568 -5.72 -5.96 7.32
CA ASP A 568 -4.43 -5.90 8.01
C ASP A 568 -4.56 -6.28 9.50
N ASP A 569 -3.55 -6.98 10.03
CA ASP A 569 -3.37 -7.27 11.45
C ASP A 569 -3.33 -5.94 12.23
N LYS A 570 -3.73 -5.96 13.51
CA LYS A 570 -3.73 -4.75 14.36
C LYS A 570 -2.32 -4.15 14.56
N ASP A 571 -1.28 -4.93 14.27
CA ASP A 571 0.13 -4.55 14.47
C ASP A 571 0.76 -3.87 13.24
N VAL A 572 -0.02 -3.10 12.46
CA VAL A 572 0.58 -2.23 11.44
C VAL A 572 1.25 -1.06 12.14
N LYS A 573 2.58 -1.03 12.09
CA LYS A 573 3.39 0.09 12.53
C LYS A 573 4.30 0.52 11.39
N SER A 574 4.22 1.80 11.07
CA SER A 574 5.16 2.47 10.19
C SER A 574 5.76 3.65 10.95
N GLU A 575 7.08 3.66 11.02
CA GLU A 575 7.81 4.78 11.60
C GLU A 575 8.57 5.48 10.48
N GLN A 576 8.34 6.78 10.41
CA GLN A 576 9.03 7.69 9.52
C GLN A 576 9.82 8.64 10.40
N SER A 577 11.11 8.83 10.11
CA SER A 577 11.96 9.78 10.81
C SER A 577 12.59 10.75 9.81
N LEU A 578 12.59 12.02 10.18
CA LEU A 578 13.29 13.13 9.58
C LEU A 578 14.32 13.59 10.61
N ASN A 579 15.59 13.32 10.35
CA ASN A 579 16.68 13.75 11.21
C ASN A 579 17.30 15.02 10.60
N LEU A 580 17.34 16.09 11.38
CA LEU A 580 17.98 17.36 11.07
C LEU A 580 19.13 17.56 12.07
N GLU A 581 20.37 17.44 11.63
CA GLU A 581 21.56 17.62 12.45
C GLU A 581 22.27 18.92 12.08
N PHE A 582 22.61 19.71 13.10
CA PHE A 582 23.37 20.94 13.00
C PHE A 582 24.64 20.81 13.84
N GLN A 583 25.79 21.02 13.23
CA GLN A 583 27.06 21.02 13.94
C GLN A 583 27.86 22.25 13.54
N LEU A 584 28.43 22.91 14.53
CA LEU A 584 29.34 24.04 14.39
C LEU A 584 30.61 23.74 15.18
N GLU A 585 31.74 23.64 14.50
CA GLU A 585 33.03 23.27 15.08
C GLU A 585 34.09 24.33 14.73
N GLY A 586 34.67 24.95 15.75
CA GLY A 586 35.91 25.69 15.63
C GLY A 586 37.11 24.76 15.83
N THR A 587 38.08 24.80 14.93
CA THR A 587 39.37 24.11 15.08
C THR A 587 40.49 25.13 15.12
N VAL A 588 41.39 24.99 16.09
CA VAL A 588 42.65 25.72 16.18
C VAL A 588 43.77 24.70 16.24
N GLY A 589 44.61 24.66 15.21
CA GLY A 589 45.72 23.72 15.10
C GLY A 589 47.05 24.43 14.91
N ALA A 590 48.12 23.80 15.40
CA ALA A 590 49.49 24.13 15.06
C ALA A 590 50.19 22.85 14.62
N LYS A 591 50.81 22.88 13.44
CA LYS A 591 51.69 21.82 12.95
C LYS A 591 53.08 22.39 12.83
N GLY A 592 54.08 21.57 13.11
CA GLY A 592 55.45 21.95 12.89
C GLY A 592 56.37 20.76 12.88
N HIS A 593 57.61 21.01 12.53
CA HIS A 593 58.66 20.02 12.69
C HIS A 593 59.90 20.69 13.24
N ILE A 594 60.70 19.91 13.96
CA ILE A 594 62.05 20.29 14.38
C ILE A 594 62.93 19.08 14.05
N TRP A 595 63.84 19.24 13.11
CA TRP A 595 64.67 18.15 12.57
C TRP A 595 63.82 16.99 12.01
N VAL A 596 63.90 15.80 12.61
CA VAL A 596 63.17 14.59 12.22
C VAL A 596 61.84 14.44 12.97
N ILE A 597 61.54 15.28 13.95
CA ILE A 597 60.34 15.17 14.77
C ILE A 597 59.28 16.12 14.22
N LYS A 598 58.18 15.56 13.71
CA LYS A 598 56.96 16.31 13.38
C LYS A 598 56.06 16.33 14.61
N PHE A 599 55.53 17.49 14.93
CA PHE A 599 54.51 17.63 15.95
C PHE A 599 53.25 18.26 15.34
N GLU A 600 52.10 17.73 15.72
CA GLU A 600 50.80 18.29 15.39
C GLU A 600 50.00 18.40 16.68
N LYS A 601 49.55 19.61 16.99
CA LYS A 601 48.71 19.87 18.14
C LYS A 601 47.48 20.61 17.68
N SER A 602 46.31 20.01 17.86
CA SER A 602 45.05 20.66 17.52
C SER A 602 44.06 20.64 18.67
N TYR A 603 43.33 21.74 18.79
CA TYR A 603 42.23 21.92 19.71
C TYR A 603 40.98 22.13 18.87
N LYS A 604 39.95 21.33 19.13
CA LYS A 604 38.63 21.48 18.51
C LYS A 604 37.65 21.82 19.60
N ALA A 605 36.88 22.87 19.40
CA ALA A 605 35.76 23.22 20.26
C ALA A 605 34.54 23.34 19.37
N GLY A 606 33.47 22.62 19.69
CA GLY A 606 32.28 22.62 18.85
C GLY A 606 31.00 22.47 19.65
N MET A 607 29.91 22.70 18.96
CA MET A 607 28.55 22.44 19.42
C MET A 607 27.85 21.55 18.38
N LYS A 608 27.12 20.55 18.88
CA LYS A 608 26.23 19.69 18.12
C LYS A 608 24.82 19.87 18.65
N THR A 609 23.87 20.00 17.75
CA THR A 609 22.46 20.05 18.08
C THR A 609 21.64 19.50 16.91
N GLY A 610 20.37 19.22 17.13
CA GLY A 610 19.54 18.67 16.06
C GLY A 610 18.09 18.50 16.47
N PHE A 611 17.29 18.15 15.49
CA PHE A 611 15.90 17.77 15.67
C PHE A 611 15.63 16.44 14.97
N VAL A 612 14.79 15.63 15.57
CA VAL A 612 14.28 14.39 15.00
C VAL A 612 12.77 14.51 14.92
N GLY A 613 12.27 14.76 13.72
CA GLY A 613 10.84 14.69 13.41
C GLY A 613 10.46 13.23 13.16
N LYS A 614 9.65 12.61 14.00
CA LYS A 614 9.10 11.27 13.76
C LYS A 614 7.63 11.40 13.34
N VAL A 615 7.24 10.79 12.22
CA VAL A 615 5.83 10.56 11.86
C VAL A 615 5.58 9.07 12.00
N VAL A 616 4.67 8.69 12.89
CA VAL A 616 4.29 7.29 13.11
C VAL A 616 2.90 7.08 12.52
N ILE A 617 2.76 6.12 11.61
CA ILE A 617 1.47 5.66 11.11
C ILE A 617 1.19 4.31 11.74
N THR A 618 0.01 4.16 12.31
CA THR A 618 -0.43 2.91 12.93
C THR A 618 -1.93 2.71 12.73
N ARG A 619 -2.46 1.57 13.16
CA ARG A 619 -3.85 1.18 12.98
C ARG A 619 -4.47 0.82 14.33
N ASP A 620 -5.65 1.35 14.60
CA ASP A 620 -6.50 0.91 15.71
C ASP A 620 -7.81 0.27 15.19
N GLU A 621 -8.78 0.09 16.08
CA GLU A 621 -10.10 -0.47 15.74
C GLU A 621 -10.95 0.46 14.88
N VAL A 622 -10.65 1.77 14.84
CA VAL A 622 -11.35 2.79 14.06
C VAL A 622 -10.73 2.92 12.67
N GLY A 623 -9.42 2.76 12.56
CA GLY A 623 -8.73 2.69 11.28
C GLY A 623 -7.27 3.13 11.36
N TYR A 624 -6.74 3.54 10.21
CA TYR A 624 -5.37 4.04 10.12
C TYR A 624 -5.29 5.46 10.64
N TYR A 625 -4.35 5.74 11.53
CA TYR A 625 -4.05 7.08 11.99
C TYR A 625 -2.54 7.34 11.95
N TRP A 626 -2.19 8.61 11.92
CA TRP A 626 -0.82 9.05 12.09
C TRP A 626 -0.73 10.10 13.20
N TYR A 627 0.44 10.17 13.80
CA TYR A 627 0.85 11.24 14.69
C TYR A 627 2.29 11.63 14.39
N SER A 628 2.65 12.85 14.74
CA SER A 628 4.00 13.37 14.55
C SER A 628 4.58 13.89 15.85
N ARG A 629 5.87 13.66 16.05
CA ARG A 629 6.66 14.20 17.16
C ARG A 629 7.87 14.90 16.61
N PHE A 630 8.25 16.01 17.22
CA PHE A 630 9.51 16.70 16.92
C PHE A 630 10.31 16.70 18.21
N LEU A 631 11.37 15.88 18.25
CA LEU A 631 12.26 15.73 19.40
C LEU A 631 13.50 16.57 19.18
N PHE A 632 13.90 17.34 20.17
CA PHE A 632 15.17 18.03 20.19
C PHE A 632 16.27 17.06 20.63
N ASN A 633 17.34 16.91 19.86
CA ASN A 633 18.46 16.01 20.17
C ASN A 633 19.42 16.56 21.24
N GLY A 634 19.04 17.64 21.91
CA GLY A 634 19.87 18.32 22.90
C GLY A 634 20.88 19.27 22.27
N LEU A 635 21.63 19.92 23.16
CA LEU A 635 22.77 20.77 22.83
C LEU A 635 24.00 20.22 23.51
N ILE A 636 24.90 19.63 22.73
CA ILE A 636 26.15 19.04 23.20
C ILE A 636 27.29 19.98 22.82
N VAL A 637 28.00 20.51 23.80
CA VAL A 637 29.25 21.24 23.61
C VAL A 637 30.39 20.27 23.84
N TYR A 638 31.36 20.21 22.94
CA TYR A 638 32.51 19.33 23.07
C TYR A 638 33.81 20.08 22.87
N PHE A 639 34.84 19.59 23.55
CA PHE A 639 36.22 20.04 23.40
C PHE A 639 37.11 18.82 23.19
N THR A 640 37.82 18.78 22.07
CA THR A 640 38.78 17.73 21.74
C THR A 640 40.18 18.32 21.70
N LYS A 641 41.08 17.72 22.46
CA LYS A 641 42.52 17.95 22.37
C LYS A 641 43.15 16.79 21.62
N TYR A 642 43.93 17.11 20.59
CA TYR A 642 44.67 16.17 19.76
C TYR A 642 46.14 16.53 19.75
N GLU A 643 47.01 15.55 20.00
CA GLU A 643 48.46 15.68 19.97
C GLU A 643 49.04 14.48 19.22
N LYS A 644 49.75 14.74 18.13
CA LYS A 644 50.51 13.74 17.38
C LYS A 644 51.98 14.13 17.36
N LEU A 645 52.84 13.16 17.64
CA LEU A 645 54.29 13.24 17.48
C LEU A 645 54.72 12.12 16.56
N GLU A 646 55.33 12.46 15.42
CA GLU A 646 55.75 11.49 14.40
C GLU A 646 57.24 11.69 14.13
N LYS A 647 57.99 10.59 14.15
CA LYS A 647 59.42 10.57 13.82
C LYS A 647 59.60 10.24 12.33
N SER A 648 60.28 11.12 11.61
CA SER A 648 60.55 11.04 10.18
C SER A 648 62.06 10.99 9.97
N VAL A 649 62.68 9.82 10.19
CA VAL A 649 64.09 9.60 9.83
C VAL A 649 64.13 9.25 8.34
N GLY A 650 64.87 10.01 7.53
CA GLY A 650 65.20 9.57 6.17
C GLY A 650 66.10 8.33 6.22
N GLU A 651 66.31 7.63 5.10
CA GLU A 651 67.09 6.38 4.97
C GLU A 651 68.58 6.44 5.42
N ASN A 652 69.02 7.48 6.14
CA ASN A 652 70.34 7.55 6.75
C ASN A 652 70.38 6.75 8.06
N GLU A 653 71.02 5.58 8.01
CA GLU A 653 71.23 4.67 9.15
C GLU A 653 71.90 5.36 10.36
N ASP A 654 72.79 6.32 10.14
CA ASP A 654 73.52 7.03 11.23
C ASP A 654 72.64 7.91 12.13
N ALA A 655 71.42 8.28 11.69
CA ALA A 655 70.49 9.10 12.48
C ALA A 655 69.45 8.26 13.25
N ALA A 656 69.34 6.96 12.96
CA ALA A 656 68.37 6.07 13.61
C ALA A 656 68.78 5.74 15.06
N ASP A 657 70.07 5.43 15.28
CA ASP A 657 70.64 5.01 16.57
C ASP A 657 70.55 6.09 17.68
N LEU A 658 70.48 7.37 17.31
CA LEU A 658 70.43 8.49 18.27
C LEU A 658 69.03 8.69 18.90
N PHE A 659 68.01 8.02 18.37
CA PHE A 659 66.61 8.24 18.76
C PHE A 659 65.82 6.92 18.95
N ASP A 660 66.50 5.80 19.20
CA ASP A 660 65.93 4.44 19.31
C ASP A 660 64.87 4.30 20.43
N ASP A 661 64.92 5.15 21.45
CA ASP A 661 63.97 5.13 22.59
C ASP A 661 62.71 5.99 22.39
N VAL A 662 62.59 6.72 21.27
CA VAL A 662 61.41 7.56 20.97
C VAL A 662 60.45 6.78 20.09
N PRO A 663 59.19 6.54 20.52
CA PRO A 663 58.20 5.82 19.71
C PRO A 663 57.99 6.51 18.35
N ASP A 664 57.92 5.70 17.28
CA ASP A 664 57.84 6.21 15.91
C ASP A 664 56.58 7.07 15.64
N ASP A 665 55.48 6.77 16.33
CA ASP A 665 54.26 7.57 16.32
C ASP A 665 53.59 7.52 17.71
N ILE A 666 53.26 8.70 18.26
CA ILE A 666 52.42 8.84 19.45
C ILE A 666 51.25 9.73 19.08
N GLU A 667 50.06 9.13 19.01
CA GLU A 667 48.81 9.83 18.75
C GLU A 667 47.93 9.79 20.00
N ASN A 668 47.75 10.95 20.64
CA ASN A 668 46.87 11.12 21.79
C ASN A 668 45.70 12.02 21.42
N SER A 669 44.48 11.53 21.63
CA SER A 669 43.28 12.34 21.52
C SER A 669 42.41 12.18 22.76
N SER A 670 41.88 13.29 23.26
CA SER A 670 40.94 13.29 24.38
C SER A 670 39.81 14.25 24.08
N THR A 671 38.57 13.79 24.24
CA THR A 671 37.36 14.59 24.03
C THR A 671 36.60 14.67 25.34
N THR A 672 36.24 15.88 25.74
CA THR A 672 35.31 16.13 26.84
C THR A 672 34.02 16.68 26.24
N GLU A 673 32.89 16.09 26.62
CA GLU A 673 31.56 16.51 26.15
C GLU A 673 30.73 16.99 27.34
N TRP A 674 29.95 18.04 27.12
CA TRP A 674 29.00 18.61 28.08
C TRP A 674 27.64 18.74 27.41
N THR A 675 26.64 18.06 27.96
CA THR A 675 25.24 18.21 27.57
C THR A 675 24.67 19.43 28.29
N TRP A 676 24.43 20.52 27.57
CA TRP A 676 23.87 21.76 28.13
C TRP A 676 22.35 21.75 28.17
N ILE A 677 21.75 21.12 27.16
CA ILE A 677 20.33 20.82 27.10
C ILE A 677 20.24 19.34 26.79
N GLU A 678 19.57 18.58 27.66
CA GLU A 678 19.37 17.16 27.46
C GLU A 678 18.49 16.91 26.23
N PRO A 679 18.73 15.81 25.49
CA PRO A 679 17.83 15.40 24.43
C PRO A 679 16.44 15.11 25.01
N ASP A 680 15.39 15.43 24.25
CA ASP A 680 14.06 14.96 24.59
C ASP A 680 14.08 13.41 24.61
N PRO A 681 13.46 12.76 25.60
CA PRO A 681 13.45 11.30 25.69
C PRO A 681 12.82 10.69 24.43
N ASP A 682 13.48 9.66 23.88
CA ASP A 682 12.98 8.93 22.70
C ASP A 682 11.90 7.88 23.06
N GLU A 683 11.56 7.76 24.34
CA GLU A 683 10.46 6.93 24.80
C GLU A 683 9.14 7.63 24.51
N GLU A 684 8.18 6.88 23.96
CA GLU A 684 6.81 7.40 23.89
C GLU A 684 6.35 7.71 25.30
N ALA A 685 6.06 8.98 25.61
CA ALA A 685 5.36 9.27 26.84
C ALA A 685 4.08 8.43 26.82
N THR A 686 3.87 7.63 27.85
CA THR A 686 2.65 6.82 27.99
C THR A 686 1.42 7.68 27.81
N ASP A 687 1.47 8.93 28.23
CA ASP A 687 0.35 9.87 28.15
C ASP A 687 0.00 10.28 26.69
N ASP A 688 0.94 10.11 25.74
CA ASP A 688 0.72 10.38 24.31
C ASP A 688 0.10 9.19 23.56
N THR A 689 0.18 7.97 24.09
CA THR A 689 -0.26 6.73 23.42
C THR A 689 -1.30 5.93 24.19
N VAL A 690 -1.39 6.10 25.51
CA VAL A 690 -2.39 5.49 26.38
C VAL A 690 -3.74 6.15 26.09
N THR A 691 -4.49 5.51 25.22
CA THR A 691 -5.93 5.64 25.18
C THR A 691 -6.48 4.96 26.42
N ASP A 692 -6.82 5.73 27.45
CA ASP A 692 -7.88 5.26 28.35
C ASP A 692 -9.12 4.99 27.48
N PRO A 693 -9.65 3.75 27.46
CA PRO A 693 -10.79 3.42 26.62
C PRO A 693 -12.00 4.25 27.09
N GLY A 694 -12.36 5.28 26.33
CA GLY A 694 -13.66 5.94 26.48
C GLY A 694 -13.75 7.47 26.40
N THR A 695 -12.69 8.25 26.15
CA THR A 695 -12.85 9.70 25.95
C THR A 695 -12.52 10.16 24.51
N PRO A 696 -13.52 10.62 23.72
CA PRO A 696 -13.33 11.13 22.36
C PRO A 696 -12.30 12.28 22.26
N GLN A 697 -12.14 13.07 23.32
CA GLN A 697 -11.28 14.25 23.35
C GLN A 697 -9.77 13.93 23.38
N ALA A 698 -9.36 12.77 23.90
CA ALA A 698 -7.96 12.34 23.84
C ALA A 698 -7.57 11.81 22.45
N GLN A 699 -8.54 11.24 21.72
CA GLN A 699 -8.35 10.75 20.35
C GLN A 699 -8.28 11.87 19.31
N GLU A 700 -9.00 12.98 19.49
CA GLU A 700 -9.07 14.06 18.51
C GLU A 700 -7.84 14.98 18.44
N ASN A 701 -7.09 15.14 19.54
CA ASN A 701 -6.06 16.18 19.62
C ASN A 701 -4.70 15.78 19.06
N ASN A 702 -4.35 14.48 19.09
CA ASN A 702 -3.01 14.00 18.67
C ASN A 702 -3.04 12.94 17.56
N ARG A 703 -4.21 12.39 17.19
CA ARG A 703 -4.34 11.39 16.13
C ARG A 703 -5.05 11.96 14.91
N HIS A 704 -4.43 11.84 13.76
CA HIS A 704 -5.03 12.19 12.48
C HIS A 704 -5.38 10.91 11.74
N TYR A 705 -6.66 10.57 11.69
CA TYR A 705 -7.13 9.39 10.95
C TYR A 705 -6.99 9.60 9.44
N LEU A 706 -6.27 8.69 8.78
CA LEU A 706 -6.10 8.62 7.33
C LEU A 706 -7.33 8.00 6.67
N VAL A 707 -7.83 6.92 7.28
CA VAL A 707 -9.02 6.19 6.84
C VAL A 707 -9.80 5.79 8.08
N ARG A 708 -11.06 6.24 8.14
CA ARG A 708 -12.02 5.89 9.19
C ARG A 708 -13.04 4.93 8.58
N PHE A 709 -13.14 3.72 9.12
CA PHE A 709 -14.03 2.68 8.60
C PHE A 709 -15.42 2.73 9.24
#